data_AF-A0A836LD15-F1
#
_entry.id   AF-A0A836LD15-F1
#
_cell.length_a   1.000
_cell.length_b   1.000
_cell.length_c   1.000
_cell.angle_alpha   90.00
_cell.angle_beta   90.00
_cell.angle_gamma   90.00
#
_symmetry.space_group_name_H-M   'P 1'
#
loop_
_entity.id
_entity.type
_entity.pdbx_description
1 polymer ?
#
loop_
_entity_poly.entity_id
_entity_poly.type
_entity_poly.pdbx_seq_one_letter_code
_entity_poly.pdbx_strand_id
1 'polypeptide(L)'
;MPSYTPYVAHAKKVTARLRSRMHNQSFTSAVRASTEVNQNELSRVADARLRELMALRADHQRTFDPLFKQQALKLLQTLPLKAVADDPHLSYTMSALRVCGYFSATQSPATFNLLNHTTRHTFLLDAFSVSQLLFALDDMRHPQTAEILSIVLPRVTELATEFTQREARLVLGACFKHNLLTMELNEKLADVITGSVNDLRGNDLAGAVSAVLNMCTAKVARRFLETATPRLCRALRETAEQVHLYKTTYLQPVGGGAAASDAARSMLTGGSDDERPPNPAMETPTERTLRHRKEEEWRRFLITQIYEGVTLHRELQRGIAWLCWAPRPLLNEVVRCTLLWSEPTLVSSPGHSLAALKAEEAGENASSGATPADGELALAMEDREMYARDLPQVRRRSLCYCLKMLHLTSYRHLPALRLLSARIAVSKDVMGIVSPTEVARELSQAVEAIAFFYATDCAPAVTAIVDDIVEHVEPLMNAPALQSRARLLSAEELKLAERVVVRVLLSCARLLSTLMEEKGGKSALETAPVQEEAMRAILAQATALAASPMSQAYLALGLRLIPGGTMERAPLRAQHLISTMHLFYAITVILTLSAQTGAAPAASDGVAHDVLRANLRQLVPWAQAMATMQAGGLPEEATVEMAKALTLLKKSPEIMGTPPGAMAQCGGKEEEER
;
A
#
# COMPACT_ATOMS: atom_id res chain seq x y z
N MET A 1 16.22 -45.96 -13.69
CA MET A 1 15.21 -45.02 -13.15
C MET A 1 14.97 -43.95 -14.21
N PRO A 2 13.85 -44.00 -14.96
CA PRO A 2 13.65 -43.12 -16.10
C PRO A 2 13.39 -41.68 -15.63
N SER A 3 14.17 -40.76 -16.20
CA SER A 3 14.17 -39.31 -15.96
C SER A 3 12.83 -38.67 -16.36
N TYR A 4 12.06 -38.25 -15.36
CA TYR A 4 10.82 -37.50 -15.53
C TYR A 4 11.17 -36.03 -15.79
N THR A 5 11.49 -35.68 -17.05
CA THR A 5 11.80 -34.28 -17.39
C THR A 5 10.51 -33.45 -17.46
N PRO A 6 10.50 -32.23 -16.89
CA PRO A 6 9.35 -31.32 -16.87
C PRO A 6 8.83 -30.96 -18.27
N TYR A 7 9.65 -31.15 -19.31
CA TYR A 7 9.28 -30.96 -20.70
C TYR A 7 8.25 -31.99 -21.19
N VAL A 8 8.31 -33.25 -20.72
CA VAL A 8 7.38 -34.31 -21.13
C VAL A 8 6.00 -34.11 -20.48
N ALA A 9 5.95 -33.66 -19.23
CA ALA A 9 4.71 -33.30 -18.55
C ALA A 9 4.07 -32.03 -19.15
N HIS A 10 4.88 -31.02 -19.45
CA HIS A 10 4.43 -29.80 -20.14
C HIS A 10 3.93 -30.10 -21.56
N ALA A 11 4.68 -30.90 -22.34
CA ALA A 11 4.29 -31.32 -23.68
C ALA A 11 3.01 -32.15 -23.67
N LYS A 12 2.81 -33.05 -22.68
CA LYS A 12 1.54 -33.80 -22.50
C LYS A 12 0.38 -32.88 -22.11
N LYS A 13 0.59 -31.88 -21.26
CA LYS A 13 -0.46 -30.90 -20.85
C LYS A 13 -0.82 -29.95 -22.02
N VAL A 14 0.17 -29.54 -22.82
CA VAL A 14 -0.02 -28.72 -24.03
C VAL A 14 -0.66 -29.52 -25.15
N THR A 15 -0.24 -30.76 -25.41
CA THR A 15 -0.89 -31.64 -26.40
C THR A 15 -2.28 -32.07 -25.96
N ALA A 16 -2.55 -32.27 -24.67
CA ALA A 16 -3.91 -32.50 -24.16
C ALA A 16 -4.78 -31.25 -24.32
N ARG A 17 -4.26 -30.05 -24.06
CA ARG A 17 -4.97 -28.77 -24.32
C ARG A 17 -5.16 -28.48 -25.80
N LEU A 18 -4.20 -28.82 -26.66
CA LEU A 18 -4.33 -28.69 -28.11
C LEU A 18 -5.30 -29.72 -28.68
N ARG A 19 -5.29 -30.96 -28.19
CA ARG A 19 -6.28 -31.99 -28.53
C ARG A 19 -7.66 -31.63 -28.00
N SER A 20 -7.81 -31.10 -26.79
CA SER A 20 -9.12 -30.64 -26.29
C SER A 20 -9.59 -29.39 -27.03
N ARG A 21 -8.69 -28.49 -27.46
CA ARG A 21 -9.03 -27.35 -28.33
C ARG A 21 -9.40 -27.78 -29.74
N MET A 22 -8.72 -28.75 -30.35
CA MET A 22 -9.09 -29.30 -31.66
C MET A 22 -10.36 -30.15 -31.60
N HIS A 23 -10.57 -30.90 -30.52
CA HIS A 23 -11.78 -31.69 -30.31
C HIS A 23 -12.97 -30.80 -29.97
N ASN A 24 -12.77 -29.72 -29.19
CA ASN A 24 -13.78 -28.69 -29.01
C ASN A 24 -14.01 -27.92 -30.31
N GLN A 25 -12.99 -27.56 -31.09
CA GLN A 25 -13.19 -26.86 -32.37
C GLN A 25 -13.91 -27.73 -33.40
N SER A 26 -13.57 -29.02 -33.53
CA SER A 26 -14.25 -29.94 -34.47
C SER A 26 -15.64 -30.36 -34.00
N PHE A 27 -15.85 -30.57 -32.69
CA PHE A 27 -17.17 -30.86 -32.13
C PHE A 27 -18.05 -29.61 -32.10
N THR A 28 -17.56 -28.44 -31.71
CA THR A 28 -18.32 -27.18 -31.79
C THR A 28 -18.53 -26.73 -33.22
N SER A 29 -17.63 -27.01 -34.18
CA SER A 29 -17.89 -26.73 -35.59
C SER A 29 -18.91 -27.70 -36.19
N ALA A 30 -18.89 -28.98 -35.81
CA ALA A 30 -19.88 -29.97 -36.25
C ALA A 30 -21.25 -29.74 -35.61
N VAL A 31 -21.31 -29.35 -34.33
CA VAL A 31 -22.54 -28.96 -33.62
C VAL A 31 -23.03 -27.57 -34.07
N ARG A 32 -22.15 -26.61 -34.39
CA ARG A 32 -22.55 -25.35 -35.04
C ARG A 32 -23.11 -25.58 -36.43
N ALA A 33 -22.47 -26.43 -37.23
CA ALA A 33 -22.97 -26.80 -38.56
C ALA A 33 -24.32 -27.56 -38.47
N SER A 34 -24.55 -28.38 -37.45
CA SER A 34 -25.86 -29.06 -37.28
C SER A 34 -26.94 -28.16 -36.67
N THR A 35 -26.57 -27.17 -35.85
CA THR A 35 -27.51 -26.19 -35.26
C THR A 35 -27.89 -25.10 -36.27
N GLU A 36 -26.98 -24.66 -37.16
CA GLU A 36 -27.29 -23.70 -38.23
C GLU A 36 -28.36 -24.19 -39.21
N VAL A 37 -28.45 -25.51 -39.41
CA VAL A 37 -29.44 -26.17 -40.28
C VAL A 37 -30.86 -26.12 -39.67
N ASN A 38 -30.99 -26.00 -38.34
CA ASN A 38 -32.27 -26.04 -37.61
C ASN A 38 -32.64 -24.72 -36.88
N GLN A 39 -31.91 -23.63 -37.12
CA GLN A 39 -32.17 -22.35 -36.44
C GLN A 39 -33.46 -21.68 -36.93
N ASN A 40 -34.32 -21.30 -35.97
CA ASN A 40 -35.49 -20.46 -36.20
C ASN A 40 -35.10 -19.09 -36.80
N GLU A 41 -35.94 -18.51 -37.67
CA GLU A 41 -35.70 -17.20 -38.30
C GLU A 41 -35.39 -16.09 -37.29
N LEU A 42 -36.08 -16.12 -36.14
CA LEU A 42 -35.90 -15.18 -35.04
C LEU A 42 -34.51 -15.30 -34.38
N SER A 43 -33.96 -16.52 -34.32
CA SER A 43 -32.59 -16.78 -33.83
C SER A 43 -31.54 -16.18 -34.76
N ARG A 44 -31.74 -16.27 -36.08
CA ARG A 44 -30.85 -15.64 -37.08
C ARG A 44 -30.88 -14.11 -37.00
N VAL A 45 -32.06 -13.52 -36.83
CA VAL A 45 -32.20 -12.07 -36.61
C VAL A 45 -31.49 -11.64 -35.33
N ALA A 46 -31.62 -12.41 -34.25
CA ALA A 46 -30.91 -12.17 -33.00
C ALA A 46 -29.39 -12.13 -33.20
N ASP A 47 -28.81 -13.14 -33.85
CA ASP A 47 -27.37 -13.19 -34.11
C ASP A 47 -26.89 -12.07 -35.03
N ALA A 48 -27.70 -11.65 -36.01
CA ALA A 48 -27.38 -10.51 -36.85
C ALA A 48 -27.32 -9.20 -36.03
N ARG A 49 -28.33 -8.96 -35.17
CA ARG A 49 -28.37 -7.76 -34.32
C ARG A 49 -27.28 -7.74 -33.25
N LEU A 50 -26.95 -8.87 -32.65
CA LEU A 50 -25.82 -8.95 -31.72
C LEU A 50 -24.48 -8.70 -32.41
N ARG A 51 -24.27 -9.20 -33.64
CA ARG A 51 -23.06 -8.90 -34.41
C ARG A 51 -22.94 -7.41 -34.73
N GLU A 52 -24.04 -6.77 -35.13
CA GLU A 52 -24.10 -5.31 -35.35
C GLU A 52 -23.72 -4.54 -34.08
N LEU A 53 -24.28 -4.94 -32.93
CA LEU A 53 -23.95 -4.36 -31.63
C LEU A 53 -22.48 -4.57 -31.22
N MET A 54 -21.90 -5.74 -31.49
CA MET A 54 -20.48 -6.00 -31.24
C MET A 54 -19.57 -5.17 -32.14
N ALA A 55 -19.96 -4.94 -33.41
CA ALA A 55 -19.23 -4.07 -34.32
C ALA A 55 -19.25 -2.61 -33.81
N LEU A 56 -20.43 -2.09 -33.43
CA LEU A 56 -20.57 -0.76 -32.84
C LEU A 56 -19.73 -0.60 -31.56
N ARG A 57 -19.65 -1.64 -30.72
CA ARG A 57 -18.75 -1.64 -29.57
C ARG A 57 -17.29 -1.53 -29.98
N ALA A 58 -16.84 -2.31 -30.97
CA ALA A 58 -15.46 -2.29 -31.43
C ALA A 58 -15.08 -0.93 -32.03
N ASP A 59 -15.98 -0.31 -32.81
CA ASP A 59 -15.76 1.00 -33.40
C ASP A 59 -15.77 2.12 -32.35
N HIS A 60 -16.68 2.06 -31.38
CA HIS A 60 -16.68 2.97 -30.24
C HIS A 60 -15.40 2.84 -29.39
N GLN A 61 -14.87 1.64 -29.18
CA GLN A 61 -13.60 1.44 -28.45
C GLN A 61 -12.40 2.09 -29.15
N ARG A 62 -12.44 2.22 -30.47
CA ARG A 62 -11.36 2.83 -31.26
C ARG A 62 -11.48 4.35 -31.36
N THR A 63 -12.70 4.85 -31.50
CA THR A 63 -12.97 6.25 -31.86
C THR A 63 -13.51 7.09 -30.70
N PHE A 64 -14.10 6.44 -29.68
CA PHE A 64 -14.86 7.07 -28.59
C PHE A 64 -15.97 8.03 -29.07
N ASP A 65 -16.48 7.83 -30.29
CA ASP A 65 -17.53 8.66 -30.86
C ASP A 65 -18.89 8.36 -30.18
N PRO A 66 -19.55 9.37 -29.56
CA PRO A 66 -20.83 9.18 -28.89
C PRO A 66 -21.96 8.71 -29.81
N LEU A 67 -21.86 8.88 -31.14
CA LEU A 67 -22.88 8.44 -32.10
C LEU A 67 -23.04 6.91 -32.10
N PHE A 68 -21.95 6.16 -31.99
CA PHE A 68 -22.00 4.70 -31.92
C PHE A 68 -22.72 4.23 -30.65
N LYS A 69 -22.54 4.94 -29.53
CA LYS A 69 -23.30 4.67 -28.30
C LYS A 69 -24.79 4.91 -28.51
N GLN A 70 -25.18 6.01 -29.15
CA GLN A 70 -26.59 6.30 -29.42
C GLN A 70 -27.24 5.24 -30.33
N GLN A 71 -26.53 4.81 -31.38
CA GLN A 71 -26.98 3.75 -32.29
C GLN A 71 -27.13 2.41 -31.56
N ALA A 72 -26.14 2.05 -30.74
CA ALA A 72 -26.18 0.82 -29.95
C ALA A 72 -27.35 0.83 -28.95
N LEU A 73 -27.60 1.95 -28.27
CA LEU A 73 -28.74 2.07 -27.35
C LEU A 73 -30.09 1.93 -28.06
N LYS A 74 -30.23 2.44 -29.29
CA LYS A 74 -31.44 2.23 -30.12
C LYS A 74 -31.61 0.76 -30.49
N LEU A 75 -30.55 0.10 -30.96
CA LEU A 75 -30.59 -1.32 -31.32
C LEU A 75 -30.91 -2.20 -30.11
N LEU A 76 -30.40 -1.85 -28.93
CA LEU A 76 -30.68 -2.54 -27.68
C LEU A 76 -32.15 -2.46 -27.26
N GLN A 77 -32.95 -1.49 -27.74
CA GLN A 77 -34.40 -1.46 -27.44
C GLN A 77 -35.16 -2.59 -28.13
N THR A 78 -34.65 -3.07 -29.27
CA THR A 78 -35.30 -4.07 -30.12
C THR A 78 -34.57 -5.41 -30.16
N LEU A 79 -33.58 -5.62 -29.27
CA LEU A 79 -32.78 -6.83 -29.27
C LEU A 79 -33.67 -8.05 -28.91
N PRO A 80 -33.85 -9.03 -29.82
CA PRO A 80 -34.68 -10.18 -29.53
C PRO A 80 -34.00 -11.13 -28.54
N LEU A 81 -34.80 -11.79 -27.72
CA LEU A 81 -34.36 -12.90 -26.87
C LEU A 81 -34.35 -14.19 -27.69
N LYS A 82 -33.32 -15.03 -27.48
CA LYS A 82 -33.31 -16.40 -27.99
C LYS A 82 -34.06 -17.33 -27.04
N ALA A 83 -34.72 -18.32 -27.60
CA ALA A 83 -35.25 -19.42 -26.81
C ALA A 83 -34.10 -20.30 -26.28
N VAL A 84 -34.32 -20.98 -25.15
CA VAL A 84 -33.31 -21.88 -24.55
C VAL A 84 -32.85 -22.97 -25.52
N ALA A 85 -33.75 -23.47 -26.37
CA ALA A 85 -33.40 -24.47 -27.38
C ALA A 85 -32.39 -23.94 -28.42
N ASP A 86 -32.44 -22.64 -28.71
CA ASP A 86 -31.59 -21.95 -29.68
C ASP A 86 -30.30 -21.37 -29.04
N ASP A 87 -30.22 -21.33 -27.70
CA ASP A 87 -29.06 -20.85 -26.92
C ASP A 87 -28.86 -21.68 -25.63
N PRO A 88 -28.52 -22.99 -25.74
CA PRO A 88 -28.51 -23.91 -24.59
C PRO A 88 -27.42 -23.62 -23.56
N HIS A 89 -26.38 -22.87 -23.96
CA HIS A 89 -25.29 -22.44 -23.08
C HIS A 89 -25.36 -20.94 -22.74
N LEU A 90 -26.48 -20.28 -23.06
CA LEU A 90 -26.67 -18.84 -22.83
C LEU A 90 -25.55 -17.95 -23.41
N SER A 91 -24.85 -18.41 -24.46
CA SER A 91 -23.69 -17.74 -25.04
C SER A 91 -24.09 -16.43 -25.73
N TYR A 92 -25.22 -16.44 -26.43
CA TYR A 92 -25.80 -15.22 -27.00
C TYR A 92 -26.22 -14.27 -25.88
N THR A 93 -26.95 -14.80 -24.89
CA THR A 93 -27.47 -14.03 -23.76
C THR A 93 -26.36 -13.32 -22.97
N MET A 94 -25.28 -14.02 -22.65
CA MET A 94 -24.12 -13.44 -21.95
C MET A 94 -23.40 -12.41 -22.81
N SER A 95 -23.21 -12.68 -24.10
CA SER A 95 -22.56 -11.74 -25.02
C SER A 95 -23.37 -10.44 -25.14
N ALA A 96 -24.70 -10.54 -25.22
CA ALA A 96 -25.59 -9.39 -25.23
C ALA A 96 -25.52 -8.59 -23.92
N LEU A 97 -25.53 -9.25 -22.76
CA LEU A 97 -25.36 -8.61 -21.45
C LEU A 97 -24.02 -7.87 -21.33
N ARG A 98 -22.93 -8.41 -21.86
CA ARG A 98 -21.62 -7.74 -21.89
C ARG A 98 -21.65 -6.46 -22.73
N VAL A 99 -22.42 -6.43 -23.82
CA VAL A 99 -22.62 -5.20 -24.62
C VAL A 99 -23.50 -4.20 -23.87
N CYS A 100 -24.56 -4.65 -23.20
CA CYS A 100 -25.35 -3.79 -22.31
C CYS A 100 -24.47 -3.15 -21.23
N GLY A 101 -23.55 -3.92 -20.63
CA GLY A 101 -22.54 -3.43 -19.69
C GLY A 101 -21.63 -2.37 -20.26
N TYR A 102 -21.04 -2.63 -21.43
CA TYR A 102 -20.13 -1.68 -22.07
C TYR A 102 -20.77 -0.31 -22.33
N PHE A 103 -22.03 -0.27 -22.77
CA PHE A 103 -22.75 0.97 -23.02
C PHE A 103 -23.53 1.51 -21.81
N SER A 104 -23.43 0.84 -20.66
CA SER A 104 -24.16 1.15 -19.42
C SER A 104 -25.68 1.22 -19.61
N ALA A 105 -26.24 0.33 -20.42
CA ALA A 105 -27.65 0.28 -20.80
C ALA A 105 -28.54 -0.33 -19.70
N THR A 106 -28.41 0.14 -18.46
CA THR A 106 -29.07 -0.43 -17.27
C THR A 106 -30.59 -0.41 -17.36
N GLN A 107 -31.17 0.64 -17.94
CA GLN A 107 -32.62 0.82 -18.05
C GLN A 107 -33.21 0.29 -19.37
N SER A 108 -32.41 -0.37 -20.21
CA SER A 108 -32.90 -0.90 -21.48
C SER A 108 -33.84 -2.09 -21.24
N PRO A 109 -34.97 -2.18 -21.98
CA PRO A 109 -35.83 -3.36 -21.96
C PRO A 109 -35.06 -4.66 -22.25
N ALA A 110 -34.08 -4.64 -23.15
CA ALA A 110 -33.26 -5.81 -23.42
C ALA A 110 -32.44 -6.27 -22.20
N THR A 111 -31.87 -5.34 -21.42
CA THR A 111 -31.12 -5.68 -20.22
C THR A 111 -32.01 -6.40 -19.21
N PHE A 112 -33.21 -5.87 -18.96
CA PHE A 112 -34.19 -6.50 -18.07
C PHE A 112 -34.60 -7.89 -18.58
N ASN A 113 -34.90 -8.00 -19.88
CA ASN A 113 -35.30 -9.25 -20.52
C ASN A 113 -34.21 -10.32 -20.46
N LEU A 114 -32.96 -9.95 -20.74
CA LEU A 114 -31.80 -10.86 -20.71
C LEU A 114 -31.48 -11.31 -19.28
N LEU A 115 -31.55 -10.39 -18.30
CA LEU A 115 -31.34 -10.73 -16.89
C LEU A 115 -32.44 -11.66 -16.37
N ASN A 116 -33.71 -11.39 -16.69
CA ASN A 116 -34.82 -12.27 -16.33
C ASN A 116 -34.71 -13.64 -17.00
N HIS A 117 -34.29 -13.69 -18.27
CA HIS A 117 -34.03 -14.95 -18.95
C HIS A 117 -32.94 -15.75 -18.23
N THR A 118 -31.85 -15.07 -17.86
CA THR A 118 -30.73 -15.67 -17.11
C THR A 118 -31.15 -16.17 -15.72
N THR A 119 -31.90 -15.37 -14.95
CA THR A 119 -32.35 -15.74 -13.60
C THR A 119 -33.45 -16.80 -13.59
N ARG A 120 -34.22 -16.93 -14.68
CA ARG A 120 -35.18 -18.04 -14.85
C ARG A 120 -34.48 -19.35 -15.21
N HIS A 121 -33.35 -19.29 -15.90
CA HIS A 121 -32.62 -20.46 -16.40
C HIS A 121 -31.24 -20.62 -15.77
N THR A 122 -31.14 -20.34 -14.46
CA THR A 122 -29.87 -20.41 -13.73
C THR A 122 -29.18 -21.77 -13.81
N PHE A 123 -29.94 -22.86 -13.86
CA PHE A 123 -29.41 -24.23 -13.97
C PHE A 123 -28.58 -24.48 -15.24
N LEU A 124 -28.76 -23.67 -16.29
CA LEU A 124 -27.97 -23.76 -17.53
C LEU A 124 -26.63 -23.02 -17.46
N LEU A 125 -26.44 -22.20 -16.43
CA LEU A 125 -25.19 -21.48 -16.26
C LEU A 125 -24.09 -22.49 -15.92
N ASP A 126 -23.00 -22.40 -16.67
CA ASP A 126 -21.71 -23.01 -16.35
C ASP A 126 -20.80 -21.97 -15.65
N ALA A 127 -19.64 -22.43 -15.17
CA ALA A 127 -18.68 -21.59 -14.46
C ALA A 127 -18.28 -20.34 -15.27
N PHE A 128 -18.08 -20.51 -16.58
CA PHE A 128 -17.73 -19.42 -17.48
C PHE A 128 -18.88 -18.40 -17.63
N SER A 129 -20.11 -18.86 -17.84
CA SER A 129 -21.29 -17.99 -17.99
C SER A 129 -21.59 -17.21 -16.71
N VAL A 130 -21.42 -17.84 -15.54
CA VAL A 130 -21.51 -17.12 -14.25
C VAL A 130 -20.49 -15.98 -14.21
N SER A 131 -19.24 -16.22 -14.61
CA SER A 131 -18.21 -15.17 -14.62
C SER A 131 -18.56 -14.02 -15.59
N GLN A 132 -19.12 -14.33 -16.77
CA GLN A 132 -19.55 -13.32 -17.74
C GLN A 132 -20.71 -12.48 -17.21
N LEU A 133 -21.68 -13.11 -16.55
CA LEU A 133 -22.78 -12.41 -15.88
C LEU A 133 -22.26 -11.42 -14.84
N LEU A 134 -21.33 -11.86 -13.99
CA LEU A 134 -20.70 -11.02 -12.97
C LEU A 134 -19.98 -9.82 -13.56
N PHE A 135 -19.18 -10.02 -14.61
CA PHE A 135 -18.53 -8.93 -15.32
C PHE A 135 -19.55 -7.95 -15.95
N ALA A 136 -20.63 -8.46 -16.54
CA ALA A 136 -21.67 -7.61 -17.12
C ALA A 136 -22.38 -6.76 -16.06
N LEU A 137 -22.69 -7.33 -14.89
CA LEU A 137 -23.32 -6.62 -13.77
C LEU A 137 -22.42 -5.53 -13.20
N ASP A 138 -21.12 -5.80 -13.05
CA ASP A 138 -20.15 -4.82 -12.54
C ASP A 138 -19.93 -3.67 -13.55
N ASP A 139 -19.81 -3.97 -14.85
CA ASP A 139 -19.71 -2.96 -15.92
C ASP A 139 -20.96 -2.07 -15.99
N MET A 140 -22.15 -2.66 -15.83
CA MET A 140 -23.42 -1.92 -15.78
C MET A 140 -23.60 -1.10 -14.49
N ARG A 141 -22.94 -1.48 -13.39
CA ARG A 141 -23.27 -1.03 -12.02
C ARG A 141 -24.77 -1.17 -11.72
N HIS A 142 -25.34 -2.33 -12.06
CA HIS A 142 -26.78 -2.53 -11.99
C HIS A 142 -27.30 -2.39 -10.54
N PRO A 143 -28.39 -1.65 -10.28
CA PRO A 143 -28.87 -1.41 -8.91
C PRO A 143 -29.31 -2.69 -8.20
N GLN A 144 -29.87 -3.66 -8.94
CA GLN A 144 -30.33 -4.95 -8.43
C GLN A 144 -29.25 -6.03 -8.44
N THR A 145 -27.96 -5.68 -8.50
CA THR A 145 -26.88 -6.68 -8.56
C THR A 145 -26.97 -7.68 -7.40
N ALA A 146 -27.20 -7.22 -6.17
CA ALA A 146 -27.32 -8.10 -5.01
C ALA A 146 -28.50 -9.09 -5.12
N GLU A 147 -29.66 -8.65 -5.63
CA GLU A 147 -30.85 -9.48 -5.83
C GLU A 147 -30.59 -10.55 -6.90
N ILE A 148 -30.01 -10.17 -8.03
CA ILE A 148 -29.68 -11.11 -9.12
C ILE A 148 -28.68 -12.15 -8.63
N LEU A 149 -27.65 -11.73 -7.90
CA LEU A 149 -26.68 -12.65 -7.32
C LEU A 149 -27.31 -13.61 -6.31
N SER A 150 -28.27 -13.15 -5.51
CA SER A 150 -28.98 -14.02 -4.56
C SER A 150 -29.77 -15.13 -5.25
N ILE A 151 -30.34 -14.86 -6.43
CA ILE A 151 -31.07 -15.85 -7.24
C ILE A 151 -30.11 -16.88 -7.86
N VAL A 152 -28.93 -16.42 -8.32
CA VAL A 152 -27.94 -17.28 -8.97
C VAL A 152 -27.08 -18.05 -7.96
N LEU A 153 -27.02 -17.60 -6.69
CA LEU A 153 -26.15 -18.14 -5.64
C LEU A 153 -26.21 -19.67 -5.44
N PRO A 154 -27.38 -20.35 -5.48
CA PRO A 154 -27.43 -21.80 -5.38
C PRO A 154 -26.61 -22.47 -6.48
N ARG A 155 -26.73 -21.98 -7.72
CA ARG A 155 -25.96 -22.49 -8.86
C ARG A 155 -24.47 -22.18 -8.73
N VAL A 156 -24.10 -20.99 -8.24
CA VAL A 156 -22.69 -20.65 -7.96
C VAL A 156 -22.08 -21.64 -6.95
N THR A 157 -22.87 -22.05 -5.96
CA THR A 157 -22.42 -22.97 -4.91
C THR A 157 -22.22 -24.39 -5.43
N GLU A 158 -23.07 -24.84 -6.35
CA GLU A 158 -22.89 -26.12 -7.07
C GLU A 158 -21.62 -26.12 -7.92
N LEU A 159 -21.38 -25.03 -8.66
CA LEU A 159 -20.24 -24.89 -9.58
C LEU A 159 -18.92 -24.51 -8.89
N ALA A 160 -18.91 -24.35 -7.56
CA ALA A 160 -17.81 -23.73 -6.84
C ALA A 160 -16.44 -24.36 -7.11
N THR A 161 -16.38 -25.67 -7.36
CA THR A 161 -15.15 -26.41 -7.68
C THR A 161 -14.80 -26.46 -9.16
N GLU A 162 -15.72 -26.08 -10.05
CA GLU A 162 -15.54 -26.08 -11.50
C GLU A 162 -14.91 -24.77 -12.02
N PHE A 163 -14.94 -23.71 -11.21
CA PHE A 163 -14.31 -22.44 -11.56
C PHE A 163 -12.80 -22.58 -11.76
N THR A 164 -12.28 -21.86 -12.75
CA THR A 164 -10.86 -21.56 -12.82
C THR A 164 -10.46 -20.59 -11.70
N GLN A 165 -9.16 -20.48 -11.40
CA GLN A 165 -8.66 -19.56 -10.39
C GLN A 165 -9.12 -18.11 -10.58
N ARG A 166 -9.15 -17.62 -11.83
CA ARG A 166 -9.57 -16.25 -12.15
C ARG A 166 -11.07 -16.05 -11.88
N GLU A 167 -11.88 -17.02 -12.28
CA GLU A 167 -13.33 -16.98 -12.07
C GLU A 167 -13.67 -17.11 -10.59
N ALA A 168 -13.03 -18.02 -9.86
CA ALA A 168 -13.22 -18.19 -8.41
C ALA A 168 -12.90 -16.89 -7.65
N ARG A 169 -11.85 -16.18 -8.06
CA ARG A 169 -11.48 -14.85 -7.53
C ARG A 169 -12.57 -13.80 -7.74
N LEU A 170 -13.11 -13.78 -8.95
CA LEU A 170 -14.13 -12.82 -9.35
C LEU A 170 -15.45 -13.08 -8.60
N VAL A 171 -15.86 -14.35 -8.52
CA VAL A 171 -17.02 -14.79 -7.73
C VAL A 171 -16.82 -14.43 -6.26
N LEU A 172 -15.66 -14.77 -5.67
CA LEU A 172 -15.34 -14.45 -4.29
C LEU A 172 -15.46 -12.94 -4.02
N GLY A 173 -14.87 -12.10 -4.89
CA GLY A 173 -14.94 -10.65 -4.76
C GLY A 173 -16.36 -10.10 -4.90
N ALA A 174 -17.14 -10.59 -5.86
CA ALA A 174 -18.52 -10.15 -6.07
C ALA A 174 -19.42 -10.54 -4.89
N CYS A 175 -19.34 -11.79 -4.43
CA CYS A 175 -20.12 -12.26 -3.29
C CYS A 175 -19.69 -11.56 -1.99
N PHE A 176 -18.39 -11.26 -1.80
CA PHE A 176 -17.90 -10.49 -0.65
C PHE A 176 -18.50 -9.08 -0.64
N LYS A 177 -18.40 -8.36 -1.76
CA LYS A 177 -18.91 -6.98 -1.93
C LYS A 177 -20.41 -6.85 -1.60
N HIS A 178 -21.19 -7.89 -1.86
CA HIS A 178 -22.63 -7.91 -1.64
C HIS A 178 -23.07 -8.69 -0.38
N ASN A 179 -22.14 -9.09 0.49
CA ASN A 179 -22.41 -9.86 1.72
C ASN A 179 -23.16 -11.19 1.47
N LEU A 180 -22.86 -11.88 0.37
CA LEU A 180 -23.50 -13.15 -0.04
C LEU A 180 -22.60 -14.38 0.18
N LEU A 181 -21.42 -14.22 0.77
CA LEU A 181 -20.49 -15.33 1.02
C LEU A 181 -20.93 -16.15 2.24
N THR A 182 -21.35 -17.39 2.00
CA THR A 182 -21.45 -18.42 3.05
C THR A 182 -20.06 -18.96 3.38
N MET A 183 -19.90 -19.52 4.59
CA MET A 183 -18.63 -20.13 5.02
C MET A 183 -18.19 -21.26 4.07
N GLU A 184 -19.13 -22.11 3.66
CA GLU A 184 -18.88 -23.22 2.74
C GLU A 184 -18.44 -22.75 1.35
N LEU A 185 -19.14 -21.76 0.78
CA LEU A 185 -18.79 -21.21 -0.53
C LEU A 185 -17.41 -20.55 -0.50
N ASN A 186 -17.11 -19.78 0.56
CA ASN A 186 -15.81 -19.15 0.77
C ASN A 186 -14.68 -20.19 0.84
N GLU A 187 -14.87 -21.29 1.58
CA GLU A 187 -13.88 -22.39 1.65
C GLU A 187 -13.67 -23.06 0.30
N LYS A 188 -14.74 -23.40 -0.44
CA LYS A 188 -14.63 -24.04 -1.76
C LYS A 188 -13.89 -23.16 -2.78
N LEU A 189 -14.25 -21.88 -2.87
CA LEU A 189 -13.61 -20.95 -3.80
C LEU A 189 -12.15 -20.68 -3.41
N ALA A 190 -11.86 -20.55 -2.12
CA ALA A 190 -10.49 -20.38 -1.65
C ALA A 190 -9.63 -21.63 -1.90
N ASP A 191 -10.19 -22.83 -1.82
CA ASP A 191 -9.48 -24.08 -2.12
C ASP A 191 -9.11 -24.19 -3.61
N VAL A 192 -9.99 -23.75 -4.52
CA VAL A 192 -9.67 -23.63 -5.96
C VAL A 192 -8.51 -22.66 -6.19
N ILE A 193 -8.55 -21.48 -5.56
CA ILE A 193 -7.47 -20.49 -5.67
C ILE A 193 -6.18 -21.06 -5.09
N THR A 194 -6.24 -21.69 -3.91
CA THR A 194 -5.08 -22.27 -3.21
C THR A 194 -4.44 -23.41 -4.00
N GLY A 195 -5.25 -24.32 -4.54
CA GLY A 195 -4.78 -25.48 -5.29
C GLY A 195 -4.08 -25.13 -6.60
N SER A 196 -4.34 -23.93 -7.15
CA SER A 196 -3.75 -23.46 -8.39
C SER A 196 -2.51 -22.57 -8.21
N VAL A 197 -2.22 -22.08 -6.99
CA VAL A 197 -1.17 -21.07 -6.72
C VAL A 197 0.19 -21.43 -7.32
N ASN A 198 0.61 -22.69 -7.18
CA ASN A 198 1.93 -23.13 -7.63
C ASN A 198 2.12 -23.01 -9.15
N ASP A 199 1.04 -23.05 -9.93
CA ASP A 199 1.06 -22.93 -11.39
C ASP A 199 0.96 -21.46 -11.86
N LEU A 200 0.67 -20.51 -10.98
CA LEU A 200 0.44 -19.09 -11.35
C LEU A 200 1.76 -18.30 -11.50
N ARG A 201 1.73 -17.30 -12.37
CA ARG A 201 2.85 -16.37 -12.63
C ARG A 201 2.34 -14.93 -12.81
N GLY A 202 3.25 -13.97 -12.63
CA GLY A 202 3.00 -12.55 -12.87
C GLY A 202 1.71 -12.04 -12.23
N ASN A 203 0.89 -11.36 -13.04
CA ASN A 203 -0.37 -10.76 -12.61
C ASN A 203 -1.41 -11.76 -12.08
N ASP A 204 -1.39 -13.03 -12.50
CA ASP A 204 -2.32 -14.04 -11.99
C ASP A 204 -2.00 -14.43 -10.54
N LEU A 205 -0.70 -14.48 -10.22
CA LEU A 205 -0.23 -14.72 -8.85
C LEU A 205 -0.52 -13.51 -7.95
N ALA A 206 -0.25 -12.30 -8.43
CA ALA A 206 -0.63 -11.07 -7.73
C ALA A 206 -2.14 -11.00 -7.49
N GLY A 207 -2.93 -11.42 -8.49
CA GLY A 207 -4.35 -11.63 -8.34
C GLY A 207 -4.68 -12.62 -7.21
N ALA A 208 -4.11 -13.82 -7.22
CA ALA A 208 -4.38 -14.79 -6.15
C ALA A 208 -4.18 -14.19 -4.74
N VAL A 209 -3.11 -13.40 -4.55
CA VAL A 209 -2.85 -12.69 -3.29
C VAL A 209 -3.89 -11.62 -2.99
N SER A 210 -4.30 -10.82 -3.98
CA SER A 210 -5.29 -9.76 -3.74
C SER A 210 -6.65 -10.33 -3.31
N ALA A 211 -6.93 -11.60 -3.61
CA ALA A 211 -8.16 -12.28 -3.21
C ALA A 211 -8.25 -12.54 -1.69
N VAL A 212 -7.10 -12.57 -0.99
CA VAL A 212 -7.04 -12.81 0.45
C VAL A 212 -7.87 -11.79 1.24
N LEU A 213 -7.94 -10.55 0.76
CA LEU A 213 -8.76 -9.50 1.36
C LEU A 213 -10.26 -9.84 1.39
N ASN A 214 -10.71 -10.67 0.45
CA ASN A 214 -12.11 -11.08 0.32
C ASN A 214 -12.38 -12.44 0.98
N MET A 215 -11.35 -13.11 1.53
CA MET A 215 -11.53 -14.34 2.28
C MET A 215 -12.06 -13.99 3.67
N CYS A 216 -13.34 -14.27 3.94
CA CYS A 216 -14.04 -13.80 5.14
C CYS A 216 -13.51 -14.35 6.48
N THR A 217 -12.60 -15.33 6.47
CA THR A 217 -12.14 -16.00 7.70
C THR A 217 -10.62 -16.06 7.79
N ALA A 218 -10.11 -15.82 9.01
CA ALA A 218 -8.68 -15.93 9.33
C ALA A 218 -8.13 -17.33 9.01
N LYS A 219 -8.93 -18.38 9.26
CA LYS A 219 -8.56 -19.78 8.96
C LYS A 219 -8.27 -19.99 7.47
N VAL A 220 -9.13 -19.50 6.58
CA VAL A 220 -8.99 -19.65 5.13
C VAL A 220 -7.82 -18.82 4.60
N ALA A 221 -7.75 -17.55 5.01
CA ALA A 221 -6.64 -16.66 4.61
C ALA A 221 -5.27 -17.22 5.05
N ARG A 222 -5.19 -17.75 6.28
CA ARG A 222 -3.97 -18.39 6.80
C ARG A 222 -3.58 -19.62 6.00
N ARG A 223 -4.52 -20.53 5.73
CA ARG A 223 -4.27 -21.75 4.94
C ARG A 223 -3.74 -21.40 3.54
N PHE A 224 -4.32 -20.39 2.90
CA PHE A 224 -3.83 -19.88 1.61
C PHE A 224 -2.40 -19.37 1.73
N LEU A 225 -2.11 -18.47 2.70
CA LEU A 225 -0.78 -17.86 2.86
C LEU A 225 0.30 -18.91 3.18
N GLU A 226 0.00 -19.87 4.05
CA GLU A 226 0.90 -20.98 4.37
C GLU A 226 1.23 -21.83 3.12
N THR A 227 0.21 -22.15 2.32
CA THR A 227 0.37 -22.95 1.10
C THR A 227 1.08 -22.17 -0.02
N ALA A 228 0.78 -20.88 -0.16
CA ALA A 228 1.30 -20.02 -1.22
C ALA A 228 2.75 -19.57 -0.95
N THR A 229 3.20 -19.57 0.30
CA THR A 229 4.50 -19.04 0.74
C THR A 229 5.67 -19.48 -0.14
N PRO A 230 5.89 -20.77 -0.45
CA PRO A 230 7.02 -21.19 -1.27
C PRO A 230 7.03 -20.54 -2.66
N ARG A 231 5.85 -20.44 -3.29
CA ARG A 231 5.70 -19.85 -4.63
C ARG A 231 5.87 -18.33 -4.59
N LEU A 232 5.32 -17.66 -3.58
CA LEU A 232 5.42 -16.22 -3.37
C LEU A 232 6.87 -15.80 -3.10
N CYS A 233 7.57 -16.49 -2.20
CA CYS A 233 8.99 -16.24 -1.93
C CYS A 233 9.83 -16.43 -3.19
N ARG A 234 9.56 -17.47 -3.99
CA ARG A 234 10.25 -17.67 -5.27
C ARG A 234 10.02 -16.52 -6.24
N ALA A 235 8.78 -16.08 -6.42
CA ALA A 235 8.46 -14.96 -7.31
C ALA A 235 9.18 -13.66 -6.90
N LEU A 236 9.21 -13.38 -5.59
CA LEU A 236 9.90 -12.21 -5.04
C LEU A 236 11.43 -12.29 -5.25
N ARG A 237 12.03 -13.48 -5.12
CA ARG A 237 13.46 -13.70 -5.42
C ARG A 237 13.78 -13.56 -6.90
N GLU A 238 12.99 -14.17 -7.78
CA GLU A 238 13.10 -14.04 -9.23
C GLU A 238 13.08 -12.55 -9.64
N THR A 239 12.15 -11.78 -9.05
CA THR A 239 12.06 -10.33 -9.29
C THR A 239 13.30 -9.58 -8.77
N ALA A 240 13.80 -9.93 -7.59
CA ALA A 240 15.00 -9.31 -7.04
C ALA A 240 16.24 -9.56 -7.92
N GLU A 241 16.39 -10.78 -8.45
CA GLU A 241 17.46 -11.14 -9.40
C GLU A 241 17.33 -10.34 -10.70
N GLN A 242 16.11 -10.17 -11.22
CA GLN A 242 15.85 -9.35 -12.41
C GLN A 242 16.19 -7.87 -12.19
N VAL A 243 15.86 -7.31 -11.02
CA VAL A 243 16.24 -5.93 -10.67
C VAL A 243 17.76 -5.79 -10.59
N HIS A 244 18.44 -6.77 -9.97
CA HIS A 244 19.90 -6.76 -9.91
C HIS A 244 20.51 -6.80 -11.31
N LEU A 245 20.03 -7.72 -12.17
CA LEU A 245 20.45 -7.83 -13.57
C LEU A 245 20.21 -6.53 -14.36
N TYR A 246 19.06 -5.89 -14.17
CA TYR A 246 18.78 -4.60 -14.81
C TYR A 246 19.74 -3.51 -14.34
N LYS A 247 19.98 -3.41 -13.02
CA LYS A 247 20.92 -2.44 -12.45
C LYS A 247 22.35 -2.66 -12.95
N THR A 248 22.83 -3.91 -13.02
CA THR A 248 24.17 -4.21 -13.51
C THR A 248 24.32 -3.98 -15.01
N THR A 249 23.28 -4.26 -15.80
CA THR A 249 23.33 -4.12 -17.26
C THR A 249 23.21 -2.66 -17.70
N TYR A 250 22.30 -1.89 -17.11
CA TYR A 250 21.93 -0.56 -17.62
C TYR A 250 22.29 0.62 -16.69
N LEU A 251 22.58 0.36 -15.40
CA LEU A 251 22.78 1.42 -14.41
C LEU A 251 24.18 1.43 -13.76
N GLN A 252 25.06 0.45 -14.05
CA GLN A 252 26.44 0.49 -13.57
C GLN A 252 27.28 1.53 -14.35
N PRO A 253 28.19 2.26 -13.67
CA PRO A 253 29.08 3.20 -14.34
C PRO A 253 30.09 2.45 -15.23
N VAL A 254 30.35 3.00 -16.42
CA VAL A 254 31.17 2.41 -17.50
C VAL A 254 32.65 2.15 -17.11
N GLY A 255 33.10 2.57 -15.92
CA GLY A 255 34.47 2.34 -15.42
C GLY A 255 34.67 1.15 -14.48
N GLY A 256 33.60 0.41 -14.12
CA GLY A 256 33.63 -0.60 -13.05
C GLY A 256 33.53 -2.06 -13.51
N GLY A 257 34.52 -2.54 -14.28
CA GLY A 257 34.74 -3.96 -14.52
C GLY A 257 34.14 -4.51 -15.82
N ALA A 258 35.02 -4.79 -16.79
CA ALA A 258 34.71 -5.45 -18.07
C ALA A 258 33.95 -6.79 -17.94
N ALA A 259 34.00 -7.45 -16.78
CA ALA A 259 33.39 -8.76 -16.57
C ALA A 259 31.85 -8.77 -16.49
N ALA A 260 31.20 -7.68 -16.06
CA ALA A 260 29.73 -7.64 -15.90
C ALA A 260 29.00 -7.35 -17.22
N SER A 261 29.59 -6.52 -18.08
CA SER A 261 29.08 -6.24 -19.43
C SER A 261 29.20 -7.47 -20.35
N ASP A 262 30.27 -8.26 -20.21
CA ASP A 262 30.48 -9.46 -21.01
C ASP A 262 29.53 -10.61 -20.65
N ALA A 263 29.13 -10.75 -19.38
CA ALA A 263 28.14 -11.75 -18.95
C ALA A 263 26.71 -11.44 -19.46
N ALA A 264 26.31 -10.15 -19.46
CA ALA A 264 25.04 -9.70 -20.03
C ALA A 264 25.03 -9.80 -21.57
N ARG A 265 26.17 -9.51 -22.23
CA ARG A 265 26.35 -9.71 -23.68
C ARG A 265 26.28 -11.18 -24.09
N SER A 266 26.85 -12.08 -23.29
CA SER A 266 26.85 -13.52 -23.55
C SER A 266 25.44 -14.15 -23.51
N MET A 267 24.55 -13.65 -22.64
CA MET A 267 23.18 -14.17 -22.52
C MET A 267 22.21 -13.72 -23.62
N LEU A 268 22.51 -12.62 -24.33
CA LEU A 268 21.75 -12.17 -25.50
C LEU A 268 21.99 -13.04 -26.76
N THR A 269 22.97 -13.94 -26.71
CA THR A 269 23.47 -14.76 -27.83
C THR A 269 23.05 -16.23 -27.77
N GLY A 270 22.05 -16.60 -26.95
CA GLY A 270 21.55 -17.97 -26.88
C GLY A 270 20.82 -18.41 -28.16
N GLY A 271 21.55 -18.77 -29.21
CA GLY A 271 20.95 -19.26 -30.46
C GLY A 271 21.87 -19.63 -31.63
N SER A 272 23.19 -19.42 -31.60
CA SER A 272 24.04 -19.89 -32.70
C SER A 272 25.47 -20.18 -32.25
N ASP A 273 25.98 -21.33 -32.68
CA ASP A 273 27.33 -21.84 -32.43
C ASP A 273 28.44 -20.85 -32.87
N ASP A 274 29.49 -20.80 -32.05
CA ASP A 274 30.92 -20.58 -32.37
C ASP A 274 31.44 -19.34 -33.13
N GLU A 275 30.67 -18.27 -33.37
CA GLU A 275 31.27 -17.03 -33.89
C GLU A 275 31.61 -16.02 -32.78
N ARG A 276 32.91 -15.72 -32.64
CA ARG A 276 33.42 -14.56 -31.88
C ARG A 276 32.61 -13.31 -32.27
N PRO A 277 32.28 -12.41 -31.32
CA PRO A 277 31.52 -11.22 -31.65
C PRO A 277 32.26 -10.40 -32.73
N PRO A 278 31.55 -9.93 -33.78
CA PRO A 278 32.16 -9.04 -34.75
C PRO A 278 32.63 -7.78 -34.03
N ASN A 279 33.82 -7.33 -34.39
CA ASN A 279 34.43 -6.13 -33.83
C ASN A 279 33.42 -4.97 -33.95
N PRO A 280 33.02 -4.25 -32.87
CA PRO A 280 31.99 -3.21 -32.94
C PRO A 280 32.33 -2.06 -33.90
N ALA A 281 33.61 -1.93 -34.29
CA ALA A 281 34.08 -1.01 -35.32
C ALA A 281 33.79 -1.46 -36.78
N MET A 282 33.33 -2.69 -37.00
CA MET A 282 33.05 -3.30 -38.31
C MET A 282 31.56 -3.63 -38.51
N GLU A 283 30.69 -3.27 -37.56
CA GLU A 283 29.24 -3.48 -37.68
C GLU A 283 28.63 -2.60 -38.77
N THR A 284 27.81 -3.19 -39.63
CA THR A 284 27.01 -2.41 -40.59
C THR A 284 25.93 -1.61 -39.86
N PRO A 285 25.47 -0.46 -40.40
CA PRO A 285 24.39 0.33 -39.81
C PRO A 285 23.12 -0.48 -39.53
N THR A 286 22.83 -1.45 -40.39
CA THR A 286 21.67 -2.36 -40.27
C THR A 286 21.82 -3.34 -39.10
N GLU A 287 23.00 -3.93 -38.92
CA GLU A 287 23.31 -4.82 -37.79
C GLU A 287 23.25 -4.08 -36.46
N ARG A 288 23.82 -2.86 -36.42
CA ARG A 288 23.75 -1.99 -35.24
C ARG A 288 22.31 -1.66 -34.84
N THR A 289 21.45 -1.38 -35.82
CA THR A 289 20.01 -1.11 -35.59
C THR A 289 19.29 -2.36 -35.07
N LEU A 290 19.57 -3.55 -35.63
CA LEU A 290 18.96 -4.81 -35.19
C LEU A 290 19.40 -5.20 -33.77
N ARG A 291 20.68 -4.98 -33.43
CA ARG A 291 21.21 -5.19 -32.08
C ARG A 291 20.50 -4.29 -31.06
N HIS A 292 20.39 -3.01 -31.36
CA HIS A 292 19.68 -2.05 -30.49
C HIS A 292 18.20 -2.42 -30.32
N ARG A 293 17.52 -2.91 -31.35
CA ARG A 293 16.12 -3.37 -31.23
C ARG A 293 15.99 -4.57 -30.29
N LYS A 294 16.87 -5.57 -30.41
CA LYS A 294 16.88 -6.74 -29.52
C LYS A 294 17.19 -6.38 -28.07
N GLU A 295 18.13 -5.45 -27.86
CA GLU A 295 18.47 -4.94 -26.53
C GLU A 295 17.28 -4.22 -25.89
N GLU A 296 16.59 -3.36 -26.65
CA GLU A 296 15.41 -2.64 -26.17
C GLU A 296 14.20 -3.58 -25.94
N GLU A 297 14.04 -4.65 -26.74
CA GLU A 297 13.06 -5.71 -26.51
C GLU A 297 13.35 -6.48 -25.21
N TRP A 298 14.61 -6.86 -24.99
CA TRP A 298 15.05 -7.52 -23.77
C TRP A 298 14.85 -6.62 -22.54
N ARG A 299 15.20 -5.34 -22.65
CA ARG A 299 14.98 -4.34 -21.63
C ARG A 299 13.49 -4.21 -21.26
N ARG A 300 12.61 -4.09 -22.27
CA ARG A 300 11.15 -4.05 -22.07
C ARG A 300 10.62 -5.32 -21.41
N PHE A 301 11.15 -6.48 -21.80
CA PHE A 301 10.82 -7.75 -21.16
C PHE A 301 11.20 -7.77 -19.67
N LEU A 302 12.44 -7.37 -19.34
CA LEU A 302 12.91 -7.29 -17.95
C LEU A 302 12.07 -6.32 -17.12
N ILE A 303 11.80 -5.11 -17.63
CA ILE A 303 10.95 -4.12 -16.95
C ILE A 303 9.56 -4.69 -16.69
N THR A 304 8.97 -5.38 -17.66
CA THR A 304 7.65 -6.01 -17.50
C THR A 304 7.64 -7.03 -16.38
N GLN A 305 8.66 -7.91 -16.32
CA GLN A 305 8.78 -8.91 -15.25
C GLN A 305 9.00 -8.26 -13.87
N ILE A 306 9.82 -7.22 -13.80
CA ILE A 306 10.03 -6.45 -12.57
C ILE A 306 8.71 -5.81 -12.12
N TYR A 307 7.95 -5.23 -13.05
CA TYR A 307 6.66 -4.60 -12.75
C TYR A 307 5.64 -5.60 -12.21
N GLU A 308 5.59 -6.82 -12.75
CA GLU A 308 4.76 -7.90 -12.23
C GLU A 308 5.13 -8.27 -10.78
N GLY A 309 6.43 -8.35 -10.48
CA GLY A 309 6.91 -8.63 -9.12
C GLY A 309 6.65 -7.50 -8.12
N VAL A 310 6.82 -6.24 -8.55
CA VAL A 310 6.44 -5.05 -7.75
C VAL A 310 4.93 -5.03 -7.52
N THR A 311 4.13 -5.43 -8.49
CA THR A 311 2.67 -5.55 -8.35
C THR A 311 2.31 -6.61 -7.31
N LEU A 312 2.95 -7.79 -7.36
CA LEU A 312 2.77 -8.84 -6.35
C LEU A 312 3.08 -8.34 -4.94
N HIS A 313 4.20 -7.64 -4.77
CA HIS A 313 4.59 -7.05 -3.49
C HIS A 313 3.60 -6.01 -3.00
N ARG A 314 3.10 -5.15 -3.88
CA ARG A 314 2.06 -4.18 -3.55
C ARG A 314 0.77 -4.86 -3.08
N GLU A 315 0.36 -5.97 -3.71
CA GLU A 315 -0.81 -6.73 -3.28
C GLU A 315 -0.59 -7.41 -1.92
N LEU A 316 0.62 -7.92 -1.64
CA LEU A 316 0.98 -8.41 -0.30
C LEU A 316 0.87 -7.28 0.74
N GLN A 317 1.36 -6.07 0.41
CA GLN A 317 1.24 -4.91 1.29
C GLN A 317 -0.22 -4.43 1.49
N ARG A 318 -1.08 -4.55 0.47
CA ARG A 318 -2.52 -4.26 0.64
C ARG A 318 -3.18 -5.25 1.60
N GLY A 319 -2.74 -6.50 1.58
CA GLY A 319 -3.16 -7.58 2.48
C GLY A 319 -2.59 -7.54 3.90
N ILE A 320 -2.00 -6.42 4.37
CA ILE A 320 -1.27 -6.34 5.65
C ILE A 320 -2.05 -6.86 6.86
N ALA A 321 -3.36 -6.61 6.92
CA ALA A 321 -4.21 -7.12 8.03
C ALA A 321 -4.22 -8.66 8.11
N TRP A 322 -3.93 -9.34 7.02
CA TRP A 322 -3.86 -10.81 6.92
C TRP A 322 -2.43 -11.32 6.98
N LEU A 323 -1.43 -10.47 6.73
CA LEU A 323 -0.02 -10.83 6.86
C LEU A 323 0.40 -11.15 8.30
N CYS A 324 -0.38 -10.78 9.32
CA CYS A 324 -0.18 -11.27 10.69
C CYS A 324 -0.20 -12.82 10.78
N TRP A 325 -0.84 -13.48 9.80
CA TRP A 325 -0.87 -14.94 9.67
C TRP A 325 0.14 -15.50 8.67
N ALA A 326 0.91 -14.65 8.00
CA ALA A 326 1.89 -15.10 7.03
C ALA A 326 3.08 -15.78 7.73
N PRO A 327 3.62 -16.87 7.14
CA PRO A 327 4.85 -17.46 7.64
C PRO A 327 6.02 -16.47 7.61
N ARG A 328 6.90 -16.55 8.62
CA ARG A 328 8.11 -15.71 8.73
C ARG A 328 8.96 -15.64 7.46
N PRO A 329 9.18 -16.74 6.69
CA PRO A 329 9.92 -16.66 5.43
C PRO A 329 9.33 -15.67 4.43
N LEU A 330 7.99 -15.58 4.33
CA LEU A 330 7.33 -14.64 3.44
C LEU A 330 7.54 -13.20 3.91
N LEU A 331 7.42 -12.95 5.22
CA LEU A 331 7.65 -11.63 5.81
C LEU A 331 9.08 -11.13 5.54
N ASN A 332 10.08 -12.01 5.69
CA ASN A 332 11.48 -11.69 5.41
C ASN A 332 11.71 -11.34 3.95
N GLU A 333 11.10 -12.07 3.01
CA GLU A 333 11.23 -11.75 1.58
C GLU A 333 10.54 -10.44 1.22
N VAL A 334 9.38 -10.13 1.81
CA VAL A 334 8.70 -8.84 1.64
C VAL A 334 9.59 -7.70 2.12
N VAL A 335 10.18 -7.83 3.32
CA VAL A 335 11.12 -6.84 3.87
C VAL A 335 12.33 -6.66 2.95
N ARG A 336 12.98 -7.76 2.55
CA ARG A 336 14.15 -7.76 1.67
C ARG A 336 13.86 -7.05 0.34
N CYS A 337 12.73 -7.37 -0.30
CA CYS A 337 12.34 -6.75 -1.57
C CYS A 337 12.01 -5.27 -1.39
N THR A 338 11.33 -4.89 -0.31
CA THR A 338 11.04 -3.48 0.01
C THR A 338 12.34 -2.67 0.10
N LEU A 339 13.36 -3.20 0.77
CA LEU A 339 14.67 -2.55 0.89
C LEU A 339 15.41 -2.48 -0.45
N LEU A 340 15.48 -3.58 -1.20
CA LEU A 340 16.18 -3.64 -2.48
C LEU A 340 15.62 -2.64 -3.51
N TRP A 341 14.29 -2.51 -3.56
CA TRP A 341 13.59 -1.69 -4.55
C TRP A 341 13.37 -0.24 -4.11
N SER A 342 13.77 0.11 -2.88
CA SER A 342 13.80 1.50 -2.38
C SER A 342 15.20 2.11 -2.43
N GLU A 343 16.20 1.36 -2.90
CA GLU A 343 17.54 1.93 -3.12
C GLU A 343 17.48 3.02 -4.20
N PRO A 344 18.07 4.20 -3.95
CA PRO A 344 18.17 5.25 -4.95
C PRO A 344 18.93 4.72 -6.16
N THR A 345 18.31 4.80 -7.34
CA THR A 345 18.84 4.26 -8.60
C THR A 345 19.98 5.09 -9.18
N LEU A 346 20.04 6.36 -8.82
CA LEU A 346 21.14 7.27 -9.12
C LEU A 346 21.70 7.76 -7.79
N VAL A 347 23.00 7.61 -7.58
CA VAL A 347 23.68 8.36 -6.54
C VAL A 347 23.57 9.81 -6.96
N SER A 348 22.64 10.54 -6.36
CA SER A 348 22.63 11.99 -6.47
C SER A 348 23.93 12.47 -5.83
N SER A 349 24.96 12.69 -6.64
CA SER A 349 26.02 13.60 -6.24
C SER A 349 25.34 14.92 -5.90
N PRO A 350 25.49 15.46 -4.67
CA PRO A 350 24.97 16.78 -4.37
C PRO A 350 25.78 17.78 -5.20
N GLY A 351 25.12 18.38 -6.19
CA GLY A 351 25.71 19.42 -7.03
C GLY A 351 26.30 18.88 -8.32
N HIS A 352 25.49 18.89 -9.38
CA HIS A 352 25.77 19.63 -10.61
C HIS A 352 24.44 19.79 -11.32
N SER A 353 23.69 20.81 -10.91
CA SER A 353 22.63 21.36 -11.74
C SER A 353 23.27 21.71 -13.08
N LEU A 354 22.78 21.09 -14.15
CA LEU A 354 23.10 21.34 -15.56
C LEU A 354 22.75 22.79 -16.01
N ALA A 355 22.51 23.70 -15.06
CA ALA A 355 22.24 25.12 -15.26
C ALA A 355 23.48 26.02 -15.10
N ALA A 356 24.63 25.50 -14.66
CA ALA A 356 25.85 26.30 -14.46
C ALA A 356 26.81 26.36 -15.67
N LEU A 357 26.52 25.67 -16.78
CA LEU A 357 27.33 25.71 -18.01
C LEU A 357 26.67 26.52 -19.14
N LYS A 358 25.87 27.54 -18.81
CA LYS A 358 25.35 28.52 -19.77
C LYS A 358 25.71 29.98 -19.45
N ALA A 359 26.66 30.20 -18.55
CA ALA A 359 27.14 31.53 -18.24
C ALA A 359 28.67 31.52 -18.17
N GLU A 360 29.33 31.35 -19.32
CA GLU A 360 30.62 31.98 -19.66
C GLU A 360 31.01 31.60 -21.08
N GLU A 361 30.43 32.28 -22.06
CA GLU A 361 31.08 32.48 -23.36
C GLU A 361 30.92 33.96 -23.75
N ALA A 362 31.88 34.76 -23.31
CA ALA A 362 32.30 35.98 -24.00
C ALA A 362 33.83 36.01 -23.91
N GLY A 363 34.49 35.56 -24.98
CA GLY A 363 35.95 35.53 -25.06
C GLY A 363 36.44 34.70 -26.22
N GLU A 364 36.55 35.32 -27.39
CA GLU A 364 37.24 34.81 -28.58
C GLU A 364 38.67 34.35 -28.26
N ASN A 365 39.06 33.13 -28.67
CA ASN A 365 40.16 32.91 -29.62
C ASN A 365 40.51 31.41 -29.81
N ALA A 366 40.91 31.12 -31.05
CA ALA A 366 41.20 29.84 -31.70
C ALA A 366 42.06 28.82 -30.92
N SER A 367 41.75 27.52 -31.08
CA SER A 367 42.67 26.51 -31.65
C SER A 367 42.00 25.13 -31.77
N SER A 368 42.19 24.52 -32.93
CA SER A 368 41.76 23.19 -33.35
C SER A 368 42.33 22.06 -32.49
N GLY A 369 41.45 21.18 -31.97
CA GLY A 369 41.79 19.86 -31.43
C GLY A 369 40.52 19.04 -31.22
N ALA A 370 40.39 17.91 -31.92
CA ALA A 370 39.18 17.08 -31.93
C ALA A 370 38.87 16.46 -30.56
N THR A 371 37.69 16.75 -30.01
CA THR A 371 37.05 15.98 -28.94
C THR A 371 35.67 15.48 -29.40
N PRO A 372 35.54 14.22 -29.85
CA PRO A 372 34.24 13.57 -29.97
C PRO A 372 33.77 12.96 -28.62
N ALA A 373 34.60 12.99 -27.58
CA ALA A 373 34.37 12.28 -26.32
C ALA A 373 33.27 12.88 -25.43
N ASP A 374 33.05 14.20 -25.47
CA ASP A 374 32.08 14.87 -24.59
C ASP A 374 30.61 14.59 -25.00
N GLY A 375 30.35 14.34 -26.28
CA GLY A 375 29.02 14.04 -26.80
C GLY A 375 28.54 12.61 -26.47
N GLU A 376 29.42 11.61 -26.55
CA GLU A 376 29.10 10.22 -26.23
C GLU A 376 28.87 10.01 -24.73
N LEU A 377 29.61 10.73 -23.88
CA LEU A 377 29.44 10.70 -22.43
C LEU A 377 28.12 11.34 -21.99
N ALA A 378 27.74 12.46 -22.62
CA ALA A 378 26.45 13.13 -22.37
C ALA A 378 25.25 12.26 -22.77
N LEU A 379 25.31 11.62 -23.95
CA LEU A 379 24.26 10.69 -24.41
C LEU A 379 24.17 9.45 -23.50
N ALA A 380 25.30 8.89 -23.07
CA ALA A 380 25.31 7.75 -22.14
C ALA A 380 24.76 8.12 -20.75
N MET A 381 24.92 9.38 -20.31
CA MET A 381 24.30 9.88 -19.08
C MET A 381 22.78 10.07 -19.24
N GLU A 382 22.33 10.61 -20.36
CA GLU A 382 20.91 10.78 -20.68
C GLU A 382 20.18 9.42 -20.78
N ASP A 383 20.80 8.43 -21.45
CA ASP A 383 20.30 7.06 -21.52
C ASP A 383 20.22 6.42 -20.13
N ARG A 384 21.23 6.62 -19.28
CA ARG A 384 21.24 6.09 -17.91
C ARG A 384 20.17 6.72 -17.04
N GLU A 385 19.90 8.02 -17.19
CA GLU A 385 18.79 8.67 -16.51
C GLU A 385 17.45 8.12 -16.98
N MET A 386 17.27 7.93 -18.29
CA MET A 386 16.08 7.29 -18.86
C MET A 386 15.91 5.86 -18.30
N TYR A 387 16.98 5.05 -18.29
CA TYR A 387 16.97 3.70 -17.72
C TYR A 387 16.64 3.68 -16.24
N ALA A 388 17.09 4.68 -15.48
CA ALA A 388 16.82 4.81 -14.05
C ALA A 388 15.36 5.20 -13.77
N ARG A 389 14.75 6.02 -14.64
CA ARG A 389 13.34 6.43 -14.57
C ARG A 389 12.39 5.27 -14.90
N ASP A 390 12.77 4.40 -15.82
CA ASP A 390 11.92 3.28 -16.26
C ASP A 390 11.91 2.09 -15.28
N LEU A 391 12.87 2.02 -14.36
CA LEU A 391 12.88 1.01 -13.30
C LEU A 391 11.82 1.34 -12.24
N PRO A 392 10.80 0.48 -12.01
CA PRO A 392 9.80 0.73 -10.99
C PRO A 392 10.42 0.72 -9.59
N GLN A 393 10.19 1.79 -8.83
CA GLN A 393 10.72 1.96 -7.47
C GLN A 393 9.62 1.85 -6.42
N VAL A 394 10.01 1.32 -5.27
CA VAL A 394 9.18 1.30 -4.06
C VAL A 394 9.24 2.67 -3.42
N ARG A 395 8.08 3.34 -3.35
CA ARG A 395 7.97 4.67 -2.77
C ARG A 395 7.95 4.62 -1.24
N ARG A 396 8.13 5.79 -0.61
CA ARG A 396 8.09 5.97 0.85
C ARG A 396 6.87 5.32 1.52
N ARG A 397 5.69 5.46 0.93
CA ARG A 397 4.44 4.83 1.37
C ARG A 397 4.57 3.31 1.58
N SER A 398 5.24 2.62 0.67
CA SER A 398 5.46 1.18 0.78
C SER A 398 6.48 0.81 1.87
N LEU A 399 7.43 1.69 2.19
CA LEU A 399 8.30 1.51 3.35
C LEU A 399 7.51 1.63 4.67
N CYS A 400 6.64 2.64 4.78
CA CYS A 400 5.74 2.82 5.92
C CYS A 400 4.81 1.60 6.09
N TYR A 401 4.25 1.08 5.00
CA TYR A 401 3.46 -0.15 5.02
C TYR A 401 4.27 -1.37 5.50
N CYS A 402 5.54 -1.49 5.09
CA CYS A 402 6.40 -2.57 5.58
C CYS A 402 6.65 -2.47 7.09
N LEU A 403 6.88 -1.28 7.64
CA LEU A 403 6.98 -1.09 9.10
C LEU A 403 5.67 -1.43 9.83
N LYS A 404 4.54 -0.98 9.28
CA LYS A 404 3.21 -1.30 9.82
C LYS A 404 2.96 -2.81 9.83
N MET A 405 3.40 -3.52 8.80
CA MET A 405 3.32 -4.98 8.75
C MET A 405 4.12 -5.63 9.88
N LEU A 406 5.36 -5.18 10.12
CA LEU A 406 6.19 -5.68 11.21
C LEU A 406 5.53 -5.43 12.58
N HIS A 407 4.95 -4.24 12.77
CA HIS A 407 4.18 -3.92 13.97
C HIS A 407 2.98 -4.86 14.15
N LEU A 408 2.12 -5.03 13.15
CA LEU A 408 0.92 -5.89 13.24
C LEU A 408 1.22 -7.38 13.41
N THR A 409 2.36 -7.84 12.92
CA THR A 409 2.84 -9.22 13.10
C THR A 409 3.60 -9.40 14.41
N SER A 410 3.84 -8.33 15.17
CA SER A 410 4.77 -8.30 16.31
C SER A 410 6.15 -8.91 15.96
N TYR A 411 6.55 -8.84 14.69
CA TYR A 411 7.77 -9.47 14.22
C TYR A 411 8.96 -8.53 14.42
N ARG A 412 9.70 -8.75 15.50
CA ARG A 412 10.88 -7.96 15.86
C ARG A 412 12.07 -8.28 14.96
N HIS A 413 12.23 -7.52 13.86
CA HIS A 413 13.39 -7.59 12.96
C HIS A 413 14.22 -6.30 13.04
N LEU A 414 15.04 -6.17 14.09
CA LEU A 414 15.78 -4.92 14.39
C LEU A 414 16.60 -4.34 13.22
N PRO A 415 17.39 -5.13 12.45
CA PRO A 415 18.12 -4.57 11.29
C PRO A 415 17.21 -3.97 10.22
N ALA A 416 16.04 -4.55 10.01
CA ALA A 416 15.07 -4.07 9.03
C ALA A 416 14.40 -2.79 9.53
N LEU A 417 14.04 -2.71 10.82
CA LEU A 417 13.51 -1.50 11.42
C LEU A 417 14.49 -0.32 11.25
N ARG A 418 15.78 -0.54 11.52
CA ARG A 418 16.83 0.47 11.35
C ARG A 418 16.97 0.93 9.89
N LEU A 419 17.07 0.00 8.94
CA LEU A 419 17.22 0.34 7.51
C LEU A 419 15.97 0.99 6.93
N LEU A 420 14.77 0.46 7.23
CA LEU A 420 13.51 1.01 6.76
C LEU A 420 13.26 2.41 7.31
N SER A 421 13.49 2.63 8.61
CA SER A 421 13.33 3.95 9.22
C SER A 421 14.30 4.98 8.63
N ALA A 422 15.57 4.63 8.46
CA ALA A 422 16.55 5.49 7.81
C ALA A 422 16.15 5.84 6.35
N ARG A 423 15.66 4.86 5.59
CA ARG A 423 15.17 5.10 4.22
C ARG A 423 13.94 6.00 4.20
N ILE A 424 13.01 5.84 5.13
CA ILE A 424 11.82 6.70 5.25
C ILE A 424 12.22 8.14 5.62
N ALA A 425 13.22 8.31 6.49
CA ALA A 425 13.71 9.62 6.89
C ALA A 425 14.37 10.38 5.72
N VAL A 426 15.09 9.68 4.84
CA VAL A 426 15.78 10.29 3.70
C VAL A 426 14.86 10.48 2.47
N SER A 427 13.85 9.64 2.31
CA SER A 427 12.95 9.69 1.15
C SER A 427 11.95 10.85 1.27
N LYS A 428 11.97 11.79 0.33
CA LYS A 428 10.94 12.85 0.22
C LYS A 428 9.85 12.46 -0.79
N ASP A 429 8.62 12.90 -0.57
CA ASP A 429 7.53 12.70 -1.54
C ASP A 429 7.65 13.74 -2.67
N VAL A 430 8.39 13.39 -3.72
CA VAL A 430 8.73 14.31 -4.84
C VAL A 430 7.52 14.64 -5.72
N MET A 431 6.46 13.83 -5.69
CA MET A 431 5.37 13.94 -6.68
C MET A 431 4.17 14.78 -6.22
N GLY A 432 4.04 15.10 -4.92
CA GLY A 432 2.95 15.93 -4.39
C GLY A 432 1.52 15.42 -4.65
N ILE A 433 1.37 14.13 -5.01
CA ILE A 433 0.08 13.54 -5.43
C ILE A 433 -0.84 13.29 -4.21
N VAL A 434 -0.27 13.18 -3.01
CA VAL A 434 -0.96 12.79 -1.77
C VAL A 434 -1.15 14.02 -0.89
N SER A 435 -2.28 14.12 -0.18
CA SER A 435 -2.53 15.25 0.71
C SER A 435 -1.53 15.26 1.89
N PRO A 436 -1.12 16.44 2.40
CA PRO A 436 -0.17 16.52 3.51
C PRO A 436 -0.62 15.75 4.76
N THR A 437 -1.93 15.72 5.03
CA THR A 437 -2.52 14.98 6.15
C THR A 437 -2.44 13.46 5.98
N GLU A 438 -2.53 12.96 4.75
CA GLU A 438 -2.35 11.54 4.47
C GLU A 438 -0.88 11.12 4.62
N VAL A 439 0.05 11.95 4.16
CA VAL A 439 1.50 11.72 4.36
C VAL A 439 1.82 11.68 5.84
N ALA A 440 1.40 12.70 6.61
CA ALA A 440 1.61 12.76 8.05
C ALA A 440 1.04 11.54 8.79
N ARG A 441 -0.10 11.00 8.34
CA ARG A 441 -0.71 9.77 8.87
C ARG A 441 0.09 8.51 8.56
N GLU A 442 0.71 8.42 7.39
CA GLU A 442 1.57 7.28 7.04
C GLU A 442 2.89 7.31 7.82
N LEU A 443 3.45 8.50 8.02
CA LEU A 443 4.66 8.71 8.83
C LEU A 443 4.38 8.48 10.32
N SER A 444 3.23 8.91 10.86
CA SER A 444 2.89 8.65 12.26
C SER A 444 2.78 7.15 12.56
N GLN A 445 2.33 6.34 11.59
CA GLN A 445 2.31 4.87 11.70
C GLN A 445 3.72 4.26 11.67
N ALA A 446 4.66 4.87 10.94
CA ALA A 446 6.05 4.44 10.95
C ALA A 446 6.70 4.70 12.33
N VAL A 447 6.48 5.88 12.92
CA VAL A 447 6.97 6.21 14.27
C VAL A 447 6.35 5.29 15.33
N GLU A 448 5.04 5.02 15.24
CA GLU A 448 4.34 4.08 16.11
C GLU A 448 4.92 2.67 16.02
N ALA A 449 5.20 2.18 14.81
CA ALA A 449 5.80 0.87 14.61
C ALA A 449 7.21 0.76 15.23
N ILE A 450 8.02 1.82 15.13
CA ILE A 450 9.37 1.87 15.74
C ILE A 450 9.26 1.88 17.27
N ALA A 451 8.37 2.71 17.81
CA ALA A 451 8.14 2.84 19.25
C ALA A 451 7.58 1.56 19.88
N PHE A 452 6.73 0.82 19.17
CA PHE A 452 6.19 -0.46 19.62
C PHE A 452 7.29 -1.48 19.98
N PHE A 453 8.40 -1.47 19.23
CA PHE A 453 9.54 -2.36 19.49
C PHE A 453 10.61 -1.77 20.41
N TYR A 454 10.38 -0.58 20.97
CA TYR A 454 11.36 0.17 21.77
C TYR A 454 12.74 0.27 21.07
N ALA A 455 12.74 0.48 19.76
CA ALA A 455 13.96 0.47 18.94
C ALA A 455 14.69 1.82 19.02
N THR A 456 15.33 2.09 20.15
CA THR A 456 16.05 3.35 20.45
C THR A 456 17.16 3.66 19.46
N ASP A 457 17.77 2.67 18.81
CA ASP A 457 18.79 2.87 17.77
C ASP A 457 18.24 3.57 16.52
N CYS A 458 16.92 3.65 16.37
CA CYS A 458 16.26 4.36 15.27
C CYS A 458 15.98 5.84 15.61
N ALA A 459 16.40 6.33 16.78
CA ALA A 459 16.11 7.70 17.24
C ALA A 459 16.45 8.79 16.21
N PRO A 460 17.61 8.77 15.51
CA PRO A 460 17.91 9.78 14.48
C PRO A 460 16.98 9.75 13.27
N ALA A 461 16.43 8.58 12.94
CA ALA A 461 15.42 8.50 11.89
C ALA A 461 14.06 9.00 12.39
N VAL A 462 13.72 8.71 13.66
CA VAL A 462 12.48 9.20 14.28
C VAL A 462 12.46 10.73 14.35
N THR A 463 13.55 11.38 14.74
CA THR A 463 13.61 12.86 14.77
C THR A 463 13.31 13.47 13.40
N ALA A 464 13.98 12.97 12.35
CA ALA A 464 13.77 13.45 10.98
C ALA A 464 12.35 13.18 10.46
N ILE A 465 11.77 12.02 10.80
CA ILE A 465 10.38 11.71 10.43
C ILE A 465 9.39 12.61 11.18
N VAL A 466 9.64 12.94 12.45
CA VAL A 466 8.78 13.83 13.23
C VAL A 466 8.84 15.27 12.71
N ASP A 467 10.02 15.77 12.36
CA ASP A 467 10.16 17.10 11.72
C ASP A 467 9.32 17.19 10.45
N ASP A 468 9.40 16.16 9.60
CA ASP A 468 8.65 16.09 8.35
C ASP A 468 7.13 15.96 8.56
N ILE A 469 6.71 15.24 9.61
CA ILE A 469 5.29 15.24 10.03
C ILE A 469 4.87 16.66 10.39
N VAL A 470 5.64 17.36 11.22
CA VAL A 470 5.32 18.71 11.69
C VAL A 470 5.26 19.68 10.52
N GLU A 471 6.23 19.65 9.60
CA GLU A 471 6.25 20.47 8.37
C GLU A 471 4.94 20.31 7.56
N HIS A 472 4.45 19.07 7.41
CA HIS A 472 3.23 18.80 6.67
C HIS A 472 1.93 19.24 7.36
N VAL A 473 1.91 19.35 8.69
CA VAL A 473 0.69 19.66 9.46
C VAL A 473 0.72 21.01 10.17
N GLU A 474 1.85 21.72 10.14
CA GLU A 474 2.04 23.03 10.79
C GLU A 474 0.95 24.05 10.44
N PRO A 475 0.54 24.23 9.16
CA PRO A 475 -0.52 25.19 8.82
C PRO A 475 -1.86 24.88 9.49
N LEU A 476 -2.14 23.59 9.72
CA LEU A 476 -3.35 23.13 10.37
C LEU A 476 -3.21 23.18 11.90
N MET A 477 -2.03 22.93 12.45
CA MET A 477 -1.77 22.97 13.89
C MET A 477 -1.76 24.37 14.48
N ASN A 478 -1.36 25.37 13.68
CA ASN A 478 -1.21 26.76 14.10
C ASN A 478 -2.34 27.67 13.59
N ALA A 479 -3.43 27.09 13.09
CA ALA A 479 -4.58 27.85 12.63
C ALA A 479 -5.12 28.76 13.76
N PRO A 480 -5.32 30.08 13.54
CA PRO A 480 -5.75 31.02 14.58
C PRO A 480 -7.10 30.63 15.20
N ALA A 481 -7.94 29.94 14.44
CA ALA A 481 -9.21 29.42 14.90
C ALA A 481 -9.08 28.36 16.03
N LEU A 482 -7.94 27.68 16.17
CA LEU A 482 -7.68 26.73 17.26
C LEU A 482 -7.40 27.40 18.61
N GLN A 483 -7.03 28.68 18.61
CA GLN A 483 -6.78 29.45 19.83
C GLN A 483 -8.08 29.89 20.52
N SER A 484 -9.22 29.82 19.81
CA SER A 484 -10.53 30.11 20.39
C SER A 484 -11.00 28.96 21.28
N ARG A 485 -11.04 29.21 22.60
CA ARG A 485 -11.53 28.24 23.60
C ARG A 485 -12.99 27.82 23.36
N ALA A 486 -13.78 28.56 22.59
CA ALA A 486 -15.20 28.27 22.36
C ALA A 486 -15.48 27.35 21.15
N ARG A 487 -14.48 27.08 20.30
CA ARG A 487 -14.68 26.34 19.04
C ARG A 487 -14.71 24.82 19.26
N LEU A 488 -15.59 24.14 18.54
CA LEU A 488 -15.56 22.68 18.36
C LEU A 488 -14.61 22.32 17.21
N LEU A 489 -13.75 21.32 17.43
CA LEU A 489 -12.89 20.78 16.37
C LEU A 489 -13.77 20.21 15.24
N SER A 490 -13.41 20.51 13.99
CA SER A 490 -13.99 19.85 12.83
C SER A 490 -13.63 18.36 12.80
N ALA A 491 -14.38 17.57 12.04
CA ALA A 491 -14.13 16.14 11.91
C ALA A 491 -12.71 15.82 11.36
N GLU A 492 -12.16 16.68 10.51
CA GLU A 492 -10.80 16.51 9.96
C GLU A 492 -9.72 16.92 10.97
N GLU A 493 -9.90 18.03 11.70
CA GLU A 493 -8.99 18.42 12.80
C GLU A 493 -8.95 17.35 13.89
N LEU A 494 -10.11 16.75 14.21
CA LEU A 494 -10.21 15.67 15.17
C LEU A 494 -9.45 14.40 14.70
N LYS A 495 -9.63 14.00 13.44
CA LYS A 495 -8.87 12.88 12.85
C LYS A 495 -7.37 13.17 12.84
N LEU A 496 -6.97 14.40 12.55
CA LEU A 496 -5.56 14.82 12.57
C LEU A 496 -4.98 14.73 13.98
N ALA A 497 -5.68 15.27 14.98
CA ALA A 497 -5.27 15.20 16.36
C ALA A 497 -5.12 13.73 16.83
N GLU A 498 -6.12 12.88 16.59
CA GLU A 498 -6.11 11.49 17.05
C GLU A 498 -5.13 10.60 16.30
N ARG A 499 -5.12 10.67 14.96
CA ARG A 499 -4.41 9.71 14.11
C ARG A 499 -2.97 10.13 13.83
N VAL A 500 -2.61 11.39 14.09
CA VAL A 500 -1.26 11.92 13.89
C VAL A 500 -0.70 12.43 15.21
N VAL A 501 -1.23 13.52 15.77
CA VAL A 501 -0.61 14.22 16.91
C VAL A 501 -0.50 13.33 18.15
N VAL A 502 -1.61 12.80 18.65
CA VAL A 502 -1.65 11.94 19.85
C VAL A 502 -0.83 10.67 19.63
N ARG A 503 -0.90 10.07 18.43
CA ARG A 503 -0.12 8.88 18.08
C ARG A 503 1.39 9.15 18.13
N VAL A 504 1.84 10.25 17.53
CA VAL A 504 3.25 10.64 17.55
C VAL A 504 3.71 10.92 18.98
N LEU A 505 2.92 11.66 19.77
CA LEU A 505 3.23 11.95 21.17
C LEU A 505 3.35 10.69 22.02
N LEU A 506 2.41 9.76 21.91
CA LEU A 506 2.47 8.48 22.61
C LEU A 506 3.71 7.66 22.20
N SER A 507 4.02 7.66 20.91
CA SER A 507 5.16 6.91 20.36
C SER A 507 6.49 7.50 20.85
N CYS A 508 6.62 8.83 20.85
CA CYS A 508 7.78 9.53 21.41
C CYS A 508 7.89 9.26 22.91
N ALA A 509 6.80 9.32 23.67
CA ALA A 509 6.81 9.02 25.10
C ALA A 509 7.24 7.59 25.41
N ARG A 510 6.81 6.60 24.61
CA ARG A 510 7.26 5.21 24.76
C ARG A 510 8.77 5.07 24.52
N LEU A 511 9.30 5.67 23.45
CA LEU A 511 10.75 5.68 23.21
C LEU A 511 11.52 6.38 24.33
N LEU A 512 11.06 7.55 24.75
CA LEU A 512 11.68 8.34 25.82
C LEU A 512 11.68 7.61 27.16
N SER A 513 10.62 6.84 27.46
CA SER A 513 10.50 6.11 28.72
C SER A 513 11.62 5.09 28.97
N THR A 514 12.27 4.55 27.92
CA THR A 514 13.39 3.62 28.09
C THR A 514 14.60 4.26 28.77
N LEU A 515 14.83 5.57 28.57
CA LEU A 515 15.89 6.33 29.24
C LEU A 515 15.66 6.46 30.75
N MET A 516 14.40 6.33 31.19
CA MET A 516 14.05 6.39 32.62
C MET A 516 14.35 5.06 33.32
N GLU A 517 14.31 3.94 32.60
CA GLU A 517 14.56 2.59 33.15
C GLU A 517 16.06 2.25 33.19
N GLU A 518 16.85 2.69 32.20
CA GLU A 518 18.28 2.39 32.10
C GLU A 518 19.13 3.04 33.20
N LYS A 519 18.75 4.20 33.75
CA LYS A 519 19.50 4.85 34.83
C LYS A 519 19.44 4.13 36.19
N GLY A 520 18.58 3.11 36.34
CA GLY A 520 18.48 2.27 37.54
C GLY A 520 19.52 1.13 37.60
N GLY A 521 20.16 0.80 36.48
CA GLY A 521 21.15 -0.27 36.40
C GLY A 521 22.46 0.25 35.79
N LYS A 522 23.54 0.27 36.58
CA LYS A 522 24.90 0.42 36.04
C LYS A 522 25.23 -0.79 35.17
N SER A 523 24.92 -0.74 33.88
CA SER A 523 25.54 -1.56 32.83
C SER A 523 25.38 -0.83 31.50
N ALA A 524 26.43 -0.17 31.00
CA ALA A 524 27.38 -0.81 30.10
C ALA A 524 26.74 -1.25 28.77
N LEU A 525 26.32 -0.27 27.97
CA LEU A 525 26.55 -0.29 26.53
C LEU A 525 26.77 1.17 26.15
N GLU A 526 27.90 1.47 25.52
CA GLU A 526 28.26 2.80 25.02
C GLU A 526 27.14 3.32 24.10
N THR A 527 26.22 4.12 24.63
CA THR A 527 25.26 4.84 23.79
C THR A 527 26.06 5.83 22.98
N ALA A 528 26.10 5.63 21.66
CA ALA A 528 26.78 6.55 20.75
C ALA A 528 26.24 7.97 20.97
N PRO A 529 27.09 9.02 20.99
CA PRO A 529 26.68 10.39 21.30
C PRO A 529 25.52 10.89 20.42
N VAL A 530 25.48 10.44 19.17
CA VAL A 530 24.42 10.73 18.18
C VAL A 530 23.04 10.25 18.63
N GLN A 531 22.95 9.11 19.32
CA GLN A 531 21.69 8.55 19.80
C GLN A 531 21.14 9.37 20.97
N GLU A 532 22.01 9.80 21.89
CA GLU A 532 21.63 10.62 23.02
C GLU A 532 21.15 12.01 22.56
N GLU A 533 21.85 12.61 21.59
CA GLU A 533 21.43 13.84 20.92
C GLU A 533 20.07 13.68 20.23
N ALA A 534 19.87 12.58 19.51
CA ALA A 534 18.59 12.31 18.87
C ALA A 534 17.46 12.14 19.89
N MET A 535 17.69 11.46 21.01
CA MET A 535 16.68 11.34 22.07
C MET A 535 16.36 12.69 22.74
N ARG A 536 17.34 13.57 22.91
CA ARG A 536 17.10 14.96 23.36
C ARG A 536 16.28 15.75 22.35
N ALA A 537 16.54 15.58 21.05
CA ALA A 537 15.73 16.19 20.00
C ALA A 537 14.28 15.65 20.00
N ILE A 538 14.07 14.35 20.18
CA ILE A 538 12.73 13.76 20.34
C ILE A 538 12.00 14.39 21.54
N LEU A 539 12.70 14.60 22.67
CA LEU A 539 12.12 15.25 23.84
C LEU A 539 11.67 16.69 23.52
N ALA A 540 12.51 17.48 22.84
CA ALA A 540 12.18 18.84 22.43
C ALA A 540 10.99 18.88 21.45
N GLN A 541 11.01 18.06 20.40
CA GLN A 541 9.91 17.93 19.43
C GLN A 541 8.60 17.50 20.09
N ALA A 542 8.64 16.50 20.98
CA ALA A 542 7.46 16.04 21.71
C ALA A 542 6.92 17.12 22.66
N THR A 543 7.79 17.90 23.29
CA THR A 543 7.41 19.03 24.16
C THR A 543 6.67 20.11 23.35
N ALA A 544 7.22 20.52 22.21
CA ALA A 544 6.60 21.49 21.31
C ALA A 544 5.25 20.99 20.77
N LEU A 545 5.19 19.73 20.33
CA LEU A 545 3.97 19.11 19.81
C LEU A 545 2.87 18.98 20.89
N ALA A 546 3.25 18.64 22.13
CA ALA A 546 2.32 18.53 23.25
C ALA A 546 1.80 19.91 23.71
N ALA A 547 2.63 20.95 23.61
CA ALA A 547 2.25 22.33 23.93
C ALA A 547 1.48 23.04 22.79
N SER A 548 1.38 22.44 21.60
CA SER A 548 0.74 23.06 20.43
C SER A 548 -0.75 23.41 20.62
N PRO A 549 -1.27 24.41 19.88
CA PRO A 549 -2.69 24.77 19.95
C PRO A 549 -3.64 23.61 19.64
N MET A 550 -3.27 22.73 18.70
CA MET A 550 -4.04 21.53 18.37
C MET A 550 -4.17 20.58 19.56
N SER A 551 -3.05 20.27 20.24
CA SER A 551 -3.03 19.42 21.44
C SER A 551 -3.86 20.03 22.57
N GLN A 552 -3.77 21.34 22.76
CA GLN A 552 -4.56 22.06 23.77
C GLN A 552 -6.07 22.03 23.46
N ALA A 553 -6.45 22.29 22.20
CA ALA A 553 -7.85 22.25 21.78
C ALA A 553 -8.44 20.84 21.91
N TYR A 554 -7.67 19.80 21.58
CA TYR A 554 -8.07 18.40 21.74
C TYR A 554 -8.22 18.01 23.22
N LEU A 555 -7.27 18.42 24.07
CA LEU A 555 -7.35 18.20 25.52
C LEU A 555 -8.57 18.88 26.14
N ALA A 556 -8.85 20.13 25.76
CA ALA A 556 -10.02 20.87 26.23
C ALA A 556 -11.34 20.19 25.84
N LEU A 557 -11.41 19.60 24.64
CA LEU A 557 -12.54 18.77 24.22
C LEU A 557 -12.67 17.53 25.10
N GLY A 558 -11.57 16.80 25.35
CA GLY A 558 -11.55 15.64 26.24
C GLY A 558 -12.09 15.97 27.63
N LEU A 559 -11.57 17.04 28.25
CA LEU A 559 -12.00 17.53 29.57
C LEU A 559 -13.49 17.94 29.62
N ARG A 560 -14.07 18.40 28.51
CA ARG A 560 -15.51 18.72 28.42
C ARG A 560 -16.42 17.51 28.29
N LEU A 561 -15.93 16.43 27.69
CA LEU A 561 -16.70 15.20 27.48
C LEU A 561 -16.71 14.28 28.73
N ILE A 562 -15.94 14.66 29.74
CA ILE A 562 -15.69 13.89 30.96
C ILE A 562 -16.80 14.00 32.04
N PRO A 563 -17.45 15.15 32.31
CA PRO A 563 -18.52 15.25 33.30
C PRO A 563 -19.88 14.93 32.66
N GLY A 564 -20.21 13.64 32.58
CA GLY A 564 -21.52 13.16 32.13
C GLY A 564 -21.80 11.75 32.64
N GLY A 565 -22.47 11.64 33.78
CA GLY A 565 -22.64 10.44 34.61
C GLY A 565 -23.45 9.27 34.03
N THR A 566 -23.56 9.13 32.71
CA THR A 566 -24.09 7.92 32.08
C THR A 566 -23.25 7.55 30.87
N MET A 567 -22.53 6.44 30.99
CA MET A 567 -21.73 5.82 29.94
C MET A 567 -22.64 5.16 28.88
N GLU A 568 -23.58 5.90 28.28
CA GLU A 568 -24.22 5.45 27.04
C GLU A 568 -23.22 5.62 25.89
N ARG A 569 -22.64 4.47 25.51
CA ARG A 569 -21.44 4.31 24.69
C ARG A 569 -21.71 4.60 23.21
N ALA A 570 -21.53 5.85 22.81
CA ALA A 570 -21.15 6.15 21.43
C ALA A 570 -19.66 5.82 21.22
N PRO A 571 -19.26 5.06 20.17
CA PRO A 571 -17.86 4.64 19.95
C PRO A 571 -16.88 5.81 19.85
N LEU A 572 -17.35 6.97 19.39
CA LEU A 572 -16.57 8.21 19.34
C LEU A 572 -16.14 8.70 20.74
N ARG A 573 -17.01 8.62 21.75
CA ARG A 573 -16.68 9.06 23.13
C ARG A 573 -15.59 8.19 23.76
N ALA A 574 -15.59 6.88 23.49
CA ALA A 574 -14.57 5.97 24.00
C ALA A 574 -13.18 6.28 23.42
N GLN A 575 -13.09 6.53 22.10
CA GLN A 575 -11.83 6.87 21.43
C GLN A 575 -11.18 8.15 21.98
N HIS A 576 -12.00 9.16 22.30
CA HIS A 576 -11.50 10.43 22.84
C HIS A 576 -10.94 10.27 24.26
N LEU A 577 -11.60 9.45 25.09
CA LEU A 577 -11.12 9.11 26.43
C LEU A 577 -9.76 8.40 26.37
N ILE A 578 -9.63 7.39 25.50
CA ILE A 578 -8.35 6.68 25.28
C ILE A 578 -7.25 7.67 24.87
N SER A 579 -7.54 8.51 23.89
CA SER A 579 -6.57 9.47 23.34
C SER A 579 -6.16 10.52 24.37
N THR A 580 -7.09 10.95 25.23
CA THR A 580 -6.79 11.84 26.36
C THR A 580 -5.86 11.15 27.37
N MET A 581 -5.97 9.83 27.56
CA MET A 581 -5.05 9.07 28.44
C MET A 581 -3.66 8.93 27.87
N HIS A 582 -3.57 8.74 26.56
CA HIS A 582 -2.30 8.76 25.87
C HIS A 582 -1.60 10.12 26.01
N LEU A 583 -2.34 11.23 25.95
CA LEU A 583 -1.82 12.56 26.24
C LEU A 583 -1.35 12.70 27.70
N PHE A 584 -2.15 12.23 28.67
CA PHE A 584 -1.77 12.25 30.08
C PHE A 584 -0.43 11.51 30.33
N TYR A 585 -0.29 10.31 29.77
CA TYR A 585 0.95 9.54 29.86
C TYR A 585 2.12 10.26 29.17
N ALA A 586 1.92 10.75 27.95
CA ALA A 586 2.98 11.43 27.20
C ALA A 586 3.48 12.69 27.92
N ILE A 587 2.57 13.53 28.41
CA ILE A 587 2.90 14.75 29.18
C ILE A 587 3.69 14.37 30.45
N THR A 588 3.28 13.32 31.16
CA THR A 588 3.97 12.86 32.37
C THR A 588 5.40 12.43 32.06
N VAL A 589 5.62 11.64 31.01
CA VAL A 589 6.97 11.20 30.60
C VAL A 589 7.85 12.38 30.21
N ILE A 590 7.34 13.29 29.37
CA ILE A 590 8.07 14.50 28.93
C ILE A 590 8.55 15.32 30.13
N LEU A 591 7.65 15.63 31.07
CA LEU A 591 7.98 16.42 32.25
C LEU A 591 8.97 15.71 33.18
N THR A 592 8.84 14.38 33.33
CA THR A 592 9.75 13.60 34.18
C THR A 592 11.18 13.57 33.64
N LEU A 593 11.34 13.35 32.34
CA LEU A 593 12.68 13.36 31.72
C LEU A 593 13.29 14.75 31.68
N SER A 594 12.49 15.78 31.45
CA SER A 594 12.96 17.17 31.44
C SER A 594 13.47 17.59 32.83
N ALA A 595 12.83 17.12 33.91
CA ALA A 595 13.32 17.35 35.28
C ALA A 595 14.64 16.59 35.58
N GLN A 596 14.82 15.37 35.03
CA GLN A 596 15.99 14.52 35.29
C GLN A 596 17.24 14.89 34.49
N THR A 597 17.09 15.56 33.35
CA THR A 597 18.20 15.83 32.42
C THR A 597 19.02 17.06 32.82
N GLY A 598 18.60 17.85 33.81
CA GLY A 598 19.33 19.04 34.27
C GLY A 598 19.54 20.12 33.19
N ALA A 599 18.92 19.96 32.01
CA ALA A 599 18.97 20.92 30.94
C ALA A 599 18.19 22.15 31.40
N ALA A 600 18.89 23.23 31.71
CA ALA A 600 18.27 24.53 31.88
C ALA A 600 17.44 24.78 30.62
N PRO A 601 16.10 24.98 30.74
CA PRO A 601 15.28 25.25 29.58
C PRO A 601 15.83 26.50 28.90
N ALA A 602 16.09 26.44 27.59
CA ALA A 602 16.22 27.65 26.81
C ALA A 602 14.97 28.52 27.10
N ALA A 603 15.10 29.84 27.12
CA ALA A 603 14.01 30.73 27.57
C ALA A 603 12.65 30.49 26.87
N SER A 604 12.63 29.86 25.69
CA SER A 604 11.43 29.42 24.96
C SER A 604 10.75 28.16 25.53
N ASP A 605 11.48 27.24 26.14
CA ASP A 605 10.95 25.95 26.61
C ASP A 605 10.22 26.08 27.94
N GLY A 606 10.54 27.10 28.76
CA GLY A 606 9.88 27.35 30.03
C GLY A 606 8.36 27.49 29.91
N VAL A 607 7.91 28.23 28.89
CA VAL A 607 6.47 28.45 28.61
C VAL A 607 5.78 27.15 28.22
N ALA A 608 6.40 26.35 27.35
CA ALA A 608 5.86 25.05 26.95
C ALA A 608 5.72 24.11 28.16
N HIS A 609 6.74 24.04 29.01
CA HIS A 609 6.70 23.23 30.23
C HIS A 609 5.62 23.71 31.20
N ASP A 610 5.39 25.01 31.34
CA ASP A 610 4.32 25.55 32.19
C ASP A 610 2.92 25.18 31.68
N VAL A 611 2.72 25.23 30.36
CA VAL A 611 1.50 24.73 29.71
C VAL A 611 1.31 23.25 30.01
N LEU A 612 2.36 22.43 29.86
CA LEU A 612 2.30 21.00 30.14
C LEU A 612 2.00 20.70 31.61
N ARG A 613 2.60 21.43 32.56
CA ARG A 613 2.30 21.31 33.99
C ARG A 613 0.85 21.70 34.29
N ALA A 614 0.33 22.76 33.66
CA ALA A 614 -1.07 23.15 33.80
C ALA A 614 -2.03 22.05 33.29
N ASN A 615 -1.74 21.48 32.13
CA ASN A 615 -2.49 20.37 31.55
C ASN A 615 -2.45 19.13 32.46
N LEU A 616 -1.27 18.80 32.99
CA LEU A 616 -1.09 17.68 33.92
C LEU A 616 -1.94 17.87 35.19
N ARG A 617 -1.94 19.07 35.79
CA ARG A 617 -2.77 19.39 36.96
C ARG A 617 -4.27 19.23 36.71
N GLN A 618 -4.74 19.48 35.49
CA GLN A 618 -6.14 19.28 35.12
C GLN A 618 -6.47 17.78 34.93
N LEU A 619 -5.52 17.00 34.42
CA LEU A 619 -5.71 15.57 34.12
C LEU A 619 -5.58 14.66 35.36
N VAL A 620 -4.73 15.00 36.33
CA VAL A 620 -4.43 14.15 37.50
C VAL A 620 -5.67 13.82 38.35
N PRO A 621 -6.50 14.78 38.79
CA PRO A 621 -7.68 14.48 39.61
C PRO A 621 -8.65 13.53 38.90
N TRP A 622 -8.75 13.70 37.58
CA TRP A 622 -9.59 12.86 36.74
C TRP A 622 -9.02 11.44 36.60
N ALA A 623 -7.71 11.29 36.37
CA ALA A 623 -7.09 9.98 36.22
C ALA A 623 -7.18 9.18 37.52
N GLN A 624 -7.06 9.85 38.67
CA GLN A 624 -7.27 9.27 39.99
C GLN A 624 -8.72 8.82 40.20
N ALA A 625 -9.70 9.63 39.80
CA ALA A 625 -11.11 9.27 39.88
C ALA A 625 -11.49 8.09 38.96
N MET A 626 -10.89 8.01 37.77
CA MET A 626 -11.12 6.89 36.84
C MET A 626 -10.46 5.59 37.33
N ALA A 627 -9.32 5.68 38.00
CA ALA A 627 -8.66 4.51 38.58
C ALA A 627 -9.47 3.87 39.73
N THR A 628 -10.37 4.63 40.39
CA THR A 628 -11.23 4.15 41.47
C THR A 628 -12.61 3.70 41.00
N MET A 629 -13.06 4.10 39.81
CA MET A 629 -14.27 3.57 39.18
C MET A 629 -13.99 2.20 38.53
N GLN A 630 -14.82 1.20 38.85
CA GLN A 630 -14.62 -0.24 38.56
C GLN A 630 -13.98 -0.61 37.20
N ALA A 631 -13.17 -1.66 37.24
CA ALA A 631 -12.29 -2.24 36.20
C ALA A 631 -12.94 -2.72 34.88
N GLY A 632 -14.12 -2.24 34.49
CA GLY A 632 -14.83 -2.63 33.25
C GLY A 632 -15.22 -1.47 32.32
N GLY A 633 -14.86 -0.22 32.66
CA GLY A 633 -15.27 0.97 31.90
C GLY A 633 -14.31 1.43 30.80
N LEU A 634 -13.00 1.23 30.98
CA LEU A 634 -11.95 1.72 30.08
C LEU A 634 -11.29 0.57 29.31
N PRO A 635 -10.92 0.77 28.03
CA PRO A 635 -10.12 -0.19 27.27
C PRO A 635 -8.77 -0.46 27.95
N GLU A 636 -8.30 -1.70 27.90
CA GLU A 636 -7.09 -2.19 28.58
C GLU A 636 -5.83 -1.38 28.24
N GLU A 637 -5.70 -0.91 27.00
CA GLU A 637 -4.56 -0.08 26.58
C GLU A 637 -4.51 1.26 27.34
N ALA A 638 -5.66 1.91 27.52
CA ALA A 638 -5.75 3.21 28.19
C ALA A 638 -5.52 3.07 29.70
N THR A 639 -5.96 1.98 30.31
CA THR A 639 -5.76 1.73 31.75
C THR A 639 -4.29 1.48 32.07
N VAL A 640 -3.58 0.75 31.20
CA VAL A 640 -2.14 0.48 31.36
C VAL A 640 -1.33 1.77 31.32
N GLU A 641 -1.52 2.62 30.30
CA GLU A 641 -0.75 3.87 30.19
C GLU A 641 -1.12 4.88 31.31
N MET A 642 -2.39 4.94 31.71
CA MET A 642 -2.84 5.75 32.85
C MET A 642 -2.18 5.27 34.16
N ALA A 643 -2.13 3.97 34.41
CA ALA A 643 -1.48 3.40 35.59
C ALA A 643 0.02 3.69 35.62
N LYS A 644 0.71 3.58 34.47
CA LYS A 644 2.12 3.97 34.36
C LYS A 644 2.32 5.45 34.68
N ALA A 645 1.49 6.34 34.12
CA ALA A 645 1.56 7.77 34.37
C ALA A 645 1.38 8.11 35.85
N LEU A 646 0.35 7.55 36.51
CA LEU A 646 0.13 7.72 37.95
C LEU A 646 1.29 7.17 38.79
N THR A 647 1.91 6.07 38.36
CA THR A 647 3.07 5.49 39.05
C THR A 647 4.31 6.39 38.91
N LEU A 648 4.53 6.97 37.73
CA LEU A 648 5.60 7.94 37.49
C LEU A 648 5.40 9.22 38.32
N LEU A 649 4.19 9.74 38.39
CA LEU A 649 3.86 10.91 39.23
C LEU A 649 4.13 10.68 40.71
N LYS A 650 3.84 9.48 41.22
CA LYS A 650 4.18 9.10 42.60
C LYS A 650 5.69 9.09 42.84
N LYS A 651 6.49 8.69 41.84
CA LYS A 651 7.96 8.65 41.93
C LYS A 651 8.60 10.03 41.76
N SER A 652 7.96 10.94 41.03
CA SER A 652 8.51 12.26 40.70
C SER A 652 7.48 13.37 40.94
N PRO A 653 7.08 13.63 42.20
CA PRO A 653 6.07 14.65 42.51
C PRO A 653 6.50 16.08 42.14
N GLU A 654 7.82 16.32 42.06
CA GLU A 654 8.44 17.60 41.74
C GLU A 654 8.00 18.16 40.38
N ILE A 655 7.60 17.32 39.43
CA ILE A 655 7.15 17.76 38.09
C ILE A 655 5.82 18.52 38.13
N MET A 656 5.08 18.44 39.25
CA MET A 656 3.87 19.22 39.49
C MET A 656 4.18 20.61 40.10
N GLY A 657 5.41 20.84 40.57
CA GLY A 657 5.85 22.09 41.18
C GLY A 657 6.03 23.22 40.16
N THR A 658 5.88 24.47 40.62
CA THR A 658 6.36 25.67 39.91
C THR A 658 7.85 25.87 40.23
N PRO A 659 8.67 26.35 39.27
CA PRO A 659 10.08 26.59 39.52
C PRO A 659 10.28 27.53 40.72
N PRO A 660 11.24 27.25 41.63
CA PRO A 660 11.53 28.12 42.76
C PRO A 660 12.24 29.37 42.23
N GLY A 661 11.47 30.43 41.95
CA GLY A 661 12.06 31.68 41.45
C GLY A 661 11.11 32.88 41.32
N ALA A 662 9.79 32.71 41.45
CA ALA A 662 8.85 33.81 41.23
C ALA A 662 8.30 34.49 42.52
N MET A 663 8.79 34.12 43.72
CA MET A 663 8.35 34.74 44.99
C MET A 663 9.50 35.26 45.86
N ALA A 664 10.47 35.94 45.25
CA ALA A 664 11.52 36.63 46.01
C ALA A 664 11.77 38.06 45.48
N GLN A 665 10.72 38.84 45.25
CA GLN A 665 10.79 40.30 45.18
C GLN A 665 9.49 40.92 45.70
N CYS A 666 9.23 40.78 47.00
CA CYS A 666 8.40 41.73 47.73
C CYS A 666 8.66 41.60 49.23
N GLY A 667 9.78 42.18 49.68
CA GLY A 667 10.12 42.28 51.08
C GLY A 667 11.16 43.36 51.30
N GLY A 668 10.76 44.43 52.00
CA GLY A 668 11.68 45.31 52.73
C GLY A 668 12.07 46.61 52.02
N LYS A 669 11.23 47.64 52.16
CA LYS A 669 11.75 48.96 52.54
C LYS A 669 11.13 49.31 53.90
N GLU A 670 11.91 49.09 54.95
CA GLU A 670 11.81 49.87 56.17
C GLU A 670 12.32 51.28 55.85
N GLU A 671 11.54 52.30 56.21
CA GLU A 671 12.02 53.67 56.41
C GLU A 671 11.73 54.03 57.87
N GLU A 672 12.81 54.13 58.65
CA GLU A 672 12.89 54.74 59.97
C GLU A 672 12.89 56.28 59.86
N GLU A 673 12.22 56.90 60.83
CA GLU A 673 12.52 58.19 61.47
C GLU A 673 12.55 59.49 60.62
N ARG A 674 11.45 60.24 60.66
CA ARG A 674 11.30 61.51 61.44
C ARG A 674 9.89 62.06 61.42
#